data_AF-A0A146GF88-F1
#
_entry.id   AF-A0A146GF88-F1
#
_cell.length_a   1.000
_cell.length_b   1.000
_cell.length_c   1.000
_cell.angle_alpha   90.00
_cell.angle_beta   90.00
_cell.angle_gamma   90.00
#
_symmetry.space_group_name_H-M   'P 1'
#
loop_
_entity.id
_entity.type
_entity.pdbx_description
1 polymer ?
#
loop_
_entity_poly.entity_id
_entity_poly.type
_entity_poly.pdbx_seq_one_letter_code
_entity_poly.pdbx_strand_id
1 'polypeptide(L)'
;MISGVFGLVVALGYYYYSEQSASTVVVSTGVPVARDEARLMRTEEGWTVRLISQYLADLGALAKKGEIEEVVLAYPSAGLYEVAARGVNTPLAVGKTGVWNPETYREWARLMLPAPDDALSNQTAEGLLTRLLSPGIVVYSEENRRISEFLQAHPGSGEGWLQAAILCGVMAFNDHSGMFRDIRPALDRMTAFLAAADALGVSKESPGRKVAEALRLTLCGQQRDALAMNLPAQGKLADWKEIIRLRNSMDWRSGRPAAGMGSPALQHEYFRALTMAINEMSGIDFLEEIKLEKIDLGYCRIANERYLSVRGGHIFSKPILIPELQEIAYAAKAEGFEPSDKSWSWLKEYLDTPEGSPVTAGRDGSLRLQVAGRNLLSGMQQRSLMQGLDSLYAFLNDKWGVKDEASEVKAFIVNQLPSLRYKPFLERSMERDARRYEMMNDPLRKIIQEQPEMVTPCLWASLRRNKDGDDVPAQVPDWHRWFHPEIPSGTAFEEETRLYDIGVGDETDKVWMTELLDRAPYSYRLAYNLAYIDNGSSHDHIKPAMFEKYMADMLGFHRRAMRTLANSYYDQPAEYEKYSSRVAEIDPDEYLDLGFYFRERDDAGKAARYYLLGFEKARDRVRTANNSLWLVKYLHGKGDAEMAEKVGADAAEVYSYTGLQSYIWLQEATGRWSGALDTARKCDERYSKGKPVEESAHLIRAMKAAPQYVDREQYDRLIGSIFPAGIQEVTLASFSVPPQKGVSIRETNSFLERNGLKSGMIIVALDGYRTDTFDQYLMVRAMTTEPLMKLVVWDGQKYSELTPSVDDRRFGVDMGDYIASTQ
;
A
#
# COMPACT_ATOMS: atom_id res chain seq x y z
N MET A 1 39.10 40.86 -16.40
CA MET A 1 38.32 42.11 -16.49
C MET A 1 37.12 41.81 -17.41
N ILE A 2 35.96 41.47 -16.82
CA ILE A 2 34.76 42.33 -16.63
C ILE A 2 33.89 42.30 -17.91
N SER A 3 32.80 41.51 -18.01
CA SER A 3 31.40 41.68 -17.49
C SER A 3 30.42 42.00 -18.64
N GLY A 4 29.42 41.16 -18.93
CA GLY A 4 27.98 41.38 -18.63
C GLY A 4 27.19 41.62 -19.95
N VAL A 5 25.92 41.26 -20.20
CA VAL A 5 24.73 41.01 -19.38
C VAL A 5 23.67 40.22 -20.22
N PHE A 6 22.87 39.41 -19.52
CA PHE A 6 21.65 38.66 -19.88
C PHE A 6 20.47 39.51 -20.43
N GLY A 7 19.52 38.87 -21.13
CA GLY A 7 18.16 39.40 -21.31
C GLY A 7 17.19 38.58 -22.20
N LEU A 8 16.39 37.72 -21.56
CA LEU A 8 15.03 37.21 -21.87
C LEU A 8 14.52 37.09 -23.34
N VAL A 9 14.06 35.90 -23.74
CA VAL A 9 12.64 35.46 -23.81
C VAL A 9 12.64 33.99 -24.29
N VAL A 10 12.19 33.06 -23.43
CA VAL A 10 11.86 31.68 -23.79
C VAL A 10 10.34 31.63 -23.95
N ALA A 11 9.87 31.44 -25.19
CA ALA A 11 8.48 31.11 -25.49
C ALA A 11 8.39 29.63 -25.83
N LEU A 12 7.68 28.87 -24.98
CA LEU A 12 7.32 27.47 -25.15
C LEU A 12 6.38 27.33 -26.36
N GLY A 13 6.83 26.63 -27.40
CA GLY A 13 6.02 26.25 -28.55
C GLY A 13 5.34 24.90 -28.31
N TYR A 14 4.04 24.93 -27.99
CA TYR A 14 3.15 23.77 -28.11
C TYR A 14 2.76 23.60 -29.60
N TYR A 15 3.21 22.51 -30.22
CA TYR A 15 2.81 22.15 -31.58
C TYR A 15 1.43 21.47 -31.56
N TYR A 16 0.44 22.11 -32.19
CA TYR A 16 -0.87 21.56 -32.49
C TYR A 16 -0.78 20.56 -33.66
N TYR A 17 -1.27 19.33 -33.48
CA TYR A 17 -1.68 18.44 -34.56
C TYR A 17 -3.19 18.59 -34.77
N SER A 18 -3.60 18.97 -35.99
CA SER A 18 -5.00 19.06 -36.41
C SER A 18 -5.44 17.79 -37.12
N GLU A 19 -6.58 17.20 -36.74
CA GLU A 19 -7.40 16.39 -37.64
C GLU A 19 -8.90 16.61 -37.35
N GLN A 20 -9.69 16.45 -38.42
CA GLN A 20 -10.94 17.13 -38.74
C GLN A 20 -12.19 16.40 -38.23
N SER A 21 -13.12 17.15 -37.60
CA SER A 21 -14.56 17.18 -37.92
C SER A 21 -15.32 18.09 -36.94
N ALA A 22 -15.21 19.42 -37.09
CA ALA A 22 -16.04 20.37 -36.36
C ALA A 22 -17.36 20.56 -37.13
N SER A 23 -18.48 20.03 -36.62
CA SER A 23 -19.81 20.39 -37.10
C SER A 23 -20.37 21.50 -36.22
N THR A 24 -20.56 22.70 -36.78
CA THR A 24 -21.12 23.86 -36.06
C THR A 24 -22.64 23.68 -35.95
N VAL A 25 -23.18 23.56 -34.74
CA VAL A 25 -24.62 23.72 -34.48
C VAL A 25 -24.81 25.07 -33.82
N VAL A 26 -25.68 25.91 -34.38
CA VAL A 26 -26.06 27.18 -33.77
C VAL A 26 -26.97 26.88 -32.58
N VAL A 27 -26.42 26.89 -31.38
CA VAL A 27 -27.20 26.82 -30.14
C VAL A 27 -27.73 28.23 -29.83
N SER A 28 -28.94 28.33 -29.28
CA SER A 28 -29.84 29.50 -29.25
C SER A 28 -29.34 30.80 -28.57
N THR A 29 -28.05 30.92 -28.26
CA THR A 29 -27.42 32.12 -27.69
C THR A 29 -26.85 33.08 -28.73
N GLY A 30 -26.95 32.77 -30.03
CA GLY A 30 -26.49 33.66 -31.11
C GLY A 30 -24.96 33.82 -31.23
N VAL A 31 -24.19 33.11 -30.40
CA VAL A 31 -22.74 33.01 -30.49
C VAL A 31 -22.38 31.60 -30.97
N PRO A 32 -21.63 31.44 -32.07
CA PRO A 32 -21.19 30.13 -32.52
C PRO A 32 -20.20 29.53 -31.50
N VAL A 33 -20.66 28.52 -30.74
CA VAL A 33 -19.79 27.70 -29.87
C VAL A 33 -19.06 26.69 -30.75
N ALA A 34 -17.73 26.68 -30.69
CA ALA A 34 -16.92 25.69 -31.39
C ALA A 34 -17.18 24.30 -30.77
N ARG A 35 -17.72 23.38 -31.57
CA ARG A 35 -17.92 21.98 -31.20
C ARG A 35 -16.57 21.28 -31.26
N ASP A 36 -15.89 21.15 -30.12
CA ASP A 36 -14.66 20.38 -29.99
C ASP A 36 -14.88 19.16 -29.08
N GLU A 37 -15.91 18.37 -29.40
CA GLU A 37 -16.22 17.08 -28.73
C GLU A 37 -14.98 16.19 -28.66
N ALA A 38 -14.15 16.21 -29.70
CA ALA A 38 -12.91 15.46 -29.79
C ALA A 38 -11.84 15.92 -28.79
N ARG A 39 -11.83 17.18 -28.33
CA ARG A 39 -10.96 17.66 -27.25
C ARG A 39 -11.56 17.41 -25.88
N LEU A 40 -12.89 17.43 -25.76
CA LEU A 40 -13.62 17.23 -24.51
C LEU A 40 -13.58 15.79 -23.99
N MET A 41 -13.67 14.84 -24.91
CA MET A 41 -13.48 13.42 -24.64
C MET A 41 -12.03 13.04 -24.32
N ARG A 42 -11.08 14.00 -24.33
CA ARG A 42 -9.67 13.77 -23.98
C ARG A 42 -9.33 14.10 -22.53
N THR A 43 -10.29 14.57 -21.74
CA THR A 43 -10.12 14.80 -20.30
C THR A 43 -11.01 13.86 -19.52
N GLU A 44 -10.55 13.43 -18.35
CA GLU A 44 -11.35 12.62 -17.43
C GLU A 44 -12.61 13.37 -16.97
N GLU A 45 -12.48 14.65 -16.61
CA GLU A 45 -13.64 15.46 -16.19
C GLU A 45 -14.68 15.56 -17.32
N GLY A 46 -14.25 15.83 -18.55
CA GLY A 46 -15.15 15.87 -19.70
C GLY A 46 -15.83 14.53 -20.00
N TRP A 47 -15.09 13.42 -19.88
CA TRP A 47 -15.65 12.06 -19.98
C TRP A 47 -16.71 11.79 -18.90
N THR A 48 -16.41 12.13 -17.65
CA THR A 48 -17.35 11.99 -16.52
C THR A 48 -18.61 12.83 -16.72
N VAL A 49 -18.47 14.11 -17.09
CA VAL A 49 -19.62 15.01 -17.35
C VAL A 49 -20.52 14.43 -18.44
N ARG A 50 -19.92 13.90 -19.51
CA ARG A 50 -20.66 13.24 -20.59
C ARG A 50 -21.40 12.00 -20.08
N LEU A 51 -20.74 11.10 -19.35
CA LEU A 51 -21.38 9.87 -18.87
C LEU A 51 -22.55 10.14 -17.96
N ILE A 52 -22.40 11.03 -16.97
CA ILE A 52 -23.48 11.39 -16.04
C ILE A 52 -24.67 11.98 -16.82
N SER A 53 -24.39 12.85 -17.79
CA SER A 53 -25.41 13.47 -18.63
C SER A 53 -26.09 12.46 -19.56
N GLN A 54 -25.33 11.50 -20.10
CA GLN A 54 -25.84 10.41 -20.93
C GLN A 54 -26.75 9.49 -20.12
N TYR A 55 -26.36 9.10 -18.90
CA TYR A 55 -27.20 8.29 -18.04
C TYR A 55 -28.55 8.96 -17.83
N LEU A 56 -28.59 10.25 -17.48
CA LEU A 56 -29.85 11.00 -17.33
C LEU A 56 -30.69 11.04 -18.62
N ALA A 57 -30.06 11.22 -19.79
CA ALA A 57 -30.76 11.18 -21.08
C ALA A 57 -31.36 9.80 -21.38
N ASP A 58 -30.62 8.73 -21.08
CA ASP A 58 -31.05 7.34 -21.25
C ASP A 58 -32.22 6.99 -20.31
N LEU A 59 -32.21 7.49 -19.06
CA LEU A 59 -33.35 7.37 -18.15
C LEU A 59 -34.60 8.05 -18.72
N GLY A 60 -34.42 9.23 -19.32
CA GLY A 60 -35.48 9.90 -20.06
C GLY A 60 -35.96 9.11 -21.28
N ALA A 61 -35.08 8.35 -21.93
CA ALA A 61 -35.44 7.46 -23.04
C ALA A 61 -36.30 6.30 -22.59
N LEU A 62 -35.88 5.64 -21.52
CA LEU A 62 -36.63 4.59 -20.85
C LEU A 62 -38.04 5.07 -20.49
N ALA A 63 -38.15 6.22 -19.82
CA ALA A 63 -39.42 6.77 -19.37
C ALA A 63 -40.40 7.08 -20.50
N LYS A 64 -39.87 7.58 -21.63
CA LYS A 64 -40.68 7.92 -22.83
C LYS A 64 -40.89 6.73 -23.77
N LYS A 65 -40.33 5.55 -23.46
CA LYS A 65 -40.24 4.39 -24.38
C LYS A 65 -39.69 4.79 -25.75
N GLY A 66 -38.73 5.71 -25.75
CA GLY A 66 -38.11 6.26 -26.96
C GLY A 66 -36.78 5.59 -27.27
N GLU A 67 -36.08 6.12 -28.27
CA GLU A 67 -34.73 5.68 -28.62
C GLU A 67 -33.68 6.39 -27.77
N ILE A 68 -32.54 5.71 -27.56
CA ILE A 68 -31.35 6.31 -26.95
C ILE A 68 -30.75 7.30 -27.94
N GLU A 69 -30.50 8.52 -27.49
CA GLU A 69 -29.85 9.58 -28.26
C GLU A 69 -28.53 9.93 -27.56
N GLU A 70 -27.48 10.13 -28.35
CA GLU A 70 -26.17 10.51 -27.83
C GLU A 70 -26.19 11.96 -27.33
N VAL A 71 -25.72 12.17 -26.10
CA VAL A 71 -25.54 13.50 -25.53
C VAL A 71 -24.37 14.19 -26.20
N VAL A 72 -24.65 15.37 -26.74
CA VAL A 72 -23.67 16.31 -27.27
C VAL A 72 -23.14 17.16 -26.13
N LEU A 73 -21.81 17.25 -26.02
CA LEU A 73 -21.13 18.05 -25.00
C LEU A 73 -20.32 19.17 -25.67
N ALA A 74 -20.49 20.40 -25.17
CA ALA A 74 -19.65 21.55 -25.49
C ALA A 74 -19.00 22.13 -24.23
N TYR A 75 -17.91 22.88 -24.41
CA TYR A 75 -17.13 23.49 -23.33
C TYR A 75 -16.81 24.95 -23.67
N PRO A 76 -17.79 25.83 -23.44
CA PRO A 76 -17.65 27.24 -23.80
C PRO A 76 -16.53 27.97 -23.03
N SER A 77 -16.24 27.57 -21.79
CA SER A 77 -15.20 28.21 -20.98
C SER A 77 -14.76 27.32 -19.81
N ALA A 78 -13.68 27.69 -19.13
CA ALA A 78 -13.10 26.92 -18.03
C ALA A 78 -14.14 26.54 -16.96
N GLY A 79 -14.32 25.24 -16.71
CA GLY A 79 -15.29 24.72 -15.74
C GLY A 79 -16.77 24.93 -16.09
N LEU A 80 -17.10 25.35 -17.31
CA LEU A 80 -18.48 25.48 -17.80
C LEU A 80 -18.68 24.57 -19.00
N TYR A 81 -19.61 23.64 -18.88
CA TYR A 81 -20.02 22.74 -19.95
C TYR A 81 -21.42 23.09 -20.42
N GLU A 82 -21.79 22.65 -21.62
CA GLU A 82 -23.14 22.72 -22.15
C GLU A 82 -23.50 21.35 -22.73
N VAL A 83 -24.65 20.81 -22.30
CA VAL A 83 -25.14 19.52 -22.78
C VAL A 83 -26.37 19.70 -23.63
N ALA A 84 -26.49 18.89 -24.68
CA ALA A 84 -27.66 18.88 -25.56
C ALA A 84 -28.03 17.46 -25.98
N ALA A 85 -29.34 17.19 -26.00
CA ALA A 85 -29.96 15.99 -26.54
C ALA A 85 -31.46 16.27 -26.70
N ARG A 86 -32.14 15.59 -27.63
CA ARG A 86 -33.61 15.65 -27.77
C ARG A 86 -34.16 17.05 -28.02
N GLY A 87 -33.38 17.88 -28.72
CA GLY A 87 -33.74 19.26 -29.05
C GLY A 87 -33.74 20.23 -27.87
N VAL A 88 -33.20 19.84 -26.70
CA VAL A 88 -33.01 20.73 -25.55
C VAL A 88 -31.53 20.83 -25.20
N ASN A 89 -31.14 21.94 -24.57
CA ASN A 89 -29.78 22.17 -24.06
C ASN A 89 -29.83 22.83 -22.67
N THR A 90 -28.74 22.70 -21.92
CA THR A 90 -28.56 23.42 -20.65
C THR A 90 -27.08 23.55 -20.27
N PRO A 91 -26.66 24.66 -19.64
CA PRO A 91 -25.31 24.81 -19.11
C PRO A 91 -25.12 24.03 -17.80
N LEU A 92 -23.90 23.50 -17.59
CA LEU A 92 -23.45 22.81 -16.38
C LEU A 92 -22.22 23.52 -15.79
N ALA A 93 -22.38 24.16 -14.63
CA ALA A 93 -21.33 24.96 -13.99
C ALA A 93 -20.35 24.13 -13.13
N VAL A 94 -19.73 23.11 -13.73
CA VAL A 94 -18.87 22.09 -13.08
C VAL A 94 -17.76 22.71 -12.21
N GLY A 95 -17.05 23.72 -12.69
CA GLY A 95 -15.96 24.38 -11.94
C GLY A 95 -16.43 25.11 -10.68
N LYS A 96 -17.72 25.45 -10.58
CA LYS A 96 -18.31 26.11 -9.41
C LYS A 96 -18.91 25.12 -8.41
N THR A 97 -19.62 24.11 -8.90
CA THR A 97 -20.40 23.18 -8.06
C THR A 97 -19.70 21.84 -7.81
N GLY A 98 -18.84 21.42 -8.73
CA GLY A 98 -18.09 20.18 -8.72
C GLY A 98 -18.63 19.12 -9.68
N VAL A 99 -17.73 18.28 -10.22
CA VAL A 99 -18.05 17.31 -11.28
C VAL A 99 -19.01 16.21 -10.81
N TRP A 100 -18.86 15.72 -9.58
CA TRP A 100 -19.73 14.71 -8.98
C TRP A 100 -20.77 15.31 -8.03
N ASN A 101 -21.07 16.60 -8.14
CA ASN A 101 -22.14 17.21 -7.35
C ASN A 101 -23.48 17.07 -8.10
N PRO A 102 -24.51 16.43 -7.55
CA PRO A 102 -25.80 16.26 -8.23
C PRO A 102 -26.51 17.57 -8.54
N GLU A 103 -26.21 18.66 -7.81
CA GLU A 103 -26.71 20.00 -8.12
C GLU A 103 -26.28 20.46 -9.52
N THR A 104 -25.07 20.09 -9.96
CA THR A 104 -24.52 20.42 -11.29
C THR A 104 -25.45 19.97 -12.41
N TYR A 105 -26.11 18.82 -12.25
CA TYR A 105 -26.93 18.17 -13.27
C TYR A 105 -28.43 18.30 -13.02
N ARG A 106 -28.86 19.00 -11.97
CA ARG A 106 -30.29 19.06 -11.57
C ARG A 106 -31.19 19.53 -12.71
N GLU A 107 -30.80 20.61 -13.39
CA GLU A 107 -31.63 21.15 -14.46
C GLU A 107 -31.67 20.23 -15.68
N TRP A 108 -30.55 19.60 -16.00
CA TRP A 108 -30.50 18.57 -17.04
C TRP A 108 -31.41 17.38 -16.71
N ALA A 109 -31.37 16.90 -15.45
CA ALA A 109 -32.24 15.84 -14.98
C ALA A 109 -33.73 16.21 -15.11
N ARG A 110 -34.12 17.45 -14.77
CA ARG A 110 -35.51 17.94 -14.95
C ARG A 110 -35.97 17.94 -16.41
N LEU A 111 -35.09 18.27 -17.34
CA LEU A 111 -35.42 18.29 -18.77
C LEU A 111 -35.57 16.87 -19.35
N MET A 112 -34.81 15.90 -18.81
CA MET A 112 -34.79 14.53 -19.33
C MET A 112 -35.88 13.64 -18.74
N LEU A 113 -36.14 13.76 -17.44
CA LEU A 113 -36.98 12.84 -16.67
C LEU A 113 -38.48 13.10 -16.84
N PRO A 114 -39.34 12.09 -16.56
CA PRO A 114 -40.78 12.28 -16.58
C PRO A 114 -41.26 13.15 -15.39
N ALA A 115 -42.55 13.48 -15.38
CA ALA A 115 -43.17 14.03 -14.18
C ALA A 115 -43.07 13.04 -13.01
N PRO A 116 -42.98 13.52 -11.75
CA PRO A 116 -42.99 12.65 -10.58
C PRO A 116 -44.23 11.76 -10.54
N ASP A 117 -44.05 10.50 -10.14
CA ASP A 117 -45.15 9.60 -9.80
C ASP A 117 -45.17 9.29 -8.30
N ASP A 118 -46.36 9.05 -7.75
CA ASP A 118 -46.56 8.77 -6.31
C ASP A 118 -46.32 7.27 -5.97
N ALA A 119 -45.64 6.52 -6.84
CA ALA A 119 -45.45 5.10 -6.64
C ALA A 119 -44.50 4.84 -5.45
N LEU A 120 -44.98 4.08 -4.47
CA LEU A 120 -44.21 3.67 -3.32
C LEU A 120 -43.47 2.37 -3.62
N SER A 121 -42.17 2.35 -3.36
CA SER A 121 -41.39 1.12 -3.37
C SER A 121 -41.73 0.27 -2.15
N ASN A 122 -41.65 -1.06 -2.29
CA ASN A 122 -41.86 -2.01 -1.18
C ASN A 122 -40.78 -1.90 -0.08
N GLN A 123 -39.76 -1.06 -0.28
CA GLN A 123 -38.68 -0.80 0.66
C GLN A 123 -38.28 0.67 0.57
N THR A 124 -38.00 1.29 1.72
CA THR A 124 -37.50 2.67 1.79
C THR A 124 -35.98 2.71 1.67
N ALA A 125 -35.41 3.89 1.41
CA ALA A 125 -33.98 4.15 1.48
C ALA A 125 -33.38 3.75 2.84
N GLU A 126 -34.07 4.00 3.95
CA GLU A 126 -33.65 3.55 5.29
C GLU A 126 -33.65 2.03 5.41
N GLY A 127 -34.66 1.36 4.85
CA GLY A 127 -34.72 -0.11 4.80
C GLY A 127 -33.56 -0.70 3.99
N LEU A 128 -33.24 -0.09 2.83
CA LEU A 128 -32.07 -0.46 2.02
C LEU A 128 -30.77 -0.26 2.78
N LEU A 129 -30.55 0.91 3.37
CA LEU A 129 -29.35 1.20 4.16
C LEU A 129 -29.19 0.23 5.34
N THR A 130 -30.28 -0.20 5.96
CA THR A 130 -30.24 -1.23 7.02
C THR A 130 -29.76 -2.57 6.48
N ARG A 131 -30.22 -3.00 5.30
CA ARG A 131 -29.75 -4.26 4.68
C ARG A 131 -28.29 -4.18 4.25
N LEU A 132 -27.86 -3.01 3.78
CA LEU A 132 -26.49 -2.76 3.32
C LEU A 132 -25.46 -2.65 4.46
N LEU A 133 -25.89 -2.72 5.74
CA LEU A 133 -24.99 -2.93 6.87
C LEU A 133 -24.40 -4.35 6.93
N SER A 134 -24.91 -5.26 6.09
CA SER A 134 -24.32 -6.58 5.83
C SER A 134 -23.89 -6.67 4.35
N PRO A 135 -22.81 -5.98 3.95
CA PRO A 135 -22.40 -5.87 2.56
C PRO A 135 -21.98 -7.24 2.01
N GLY A 136 -22.38 -7.54 0.78
CA GLY A 136 -22.04 -8.79 0.11
C GLY A 136 -22.81 -9.00 -1.19
N ILE A 137 -22.28 -9.87 -2.06
CA ILE A 137 -22.81 -10.04 -3.41
C ILE A 137 -24.29 -10.45 -3.45
N VAL A 138 -24.74 -11.22 -2.46
CA VAL A 138 -26.13 -11.67 -2.35
C VAL A 138 -27.05 -10.47 -2.20
N VAL A 139 -26.76 -9.60 -1.23
CA VAL A 139 -27.54 -8.38 -0.97
C VAL A 139 -27.47 -7.44 -2.18
N TYR A 140 -26.28 -7.24 -2.77
CA TYR A 140 -26.15 -6.39 -3.95
C TYR A 140 -26.95 -6.91 -5.14
N SER A 141 -26.94 -8.22 -5.40
CA SER A 141 -27.65 -8.81 -6.54
C SER A 141 -29.17 -8.77 -6.36
N GLU A 142 -29.66 -9.04 -5.14
CA GLU A 142 -31.10 -8.95 -4.82
C GLU A 142 -31.62 -7.52 -4.93
N GLU A 143 -30.91 -6.56 -4.33
CA GLU A 143 -31.33 -5.16 -4.34
C GLU A 143 -31.18 -4.52 -5.73
N ASN A 144 -30.14 -4.88 -6.49
CA ASN A 144 -30.01 -4.47 -7.89
C ASN A 144 -31.23 -4.88 -8.71
N ARG A 145 -31.68 -6.13 -8.60
CA ARG A 145 -32.85 -6.63 -9.31
C ARG A 145 -34.12 -5.92 -8.86
N ARG A 146 -34.36 -5.86 -7.55
CA ARG A 146 -35.56 -5.24 -6.96
C ARG A 146 -35.71 -3.78 -7.37
N ILE A 147 -34.64 -3.00 -7.26
CA ILE A 147 -34.67 -1.56 -7.59
C ILE A 147 -34.83 -1.38 -9.10
N SER A 148 -34.14 -2.19 -9.91
CA SER A 148 -34.25 -2.12 -11.38
C SER A 148 -35.67 -2.43 -11.87
N GLU A 149 -36.30 -3.51 -11.36
CA GLU A 149 -37.68 -3.87 -11.70
C GLU A 149 -38.67 -2.77 -11.29
N PHE A 150 -38.48 -2.18 -10.11
CA PHE A 150 -39.32 -1.09 -9.64
C PHE A 150 -39.20 0.16 -10.51
N LEU A 151 -37.98 0.61 -10.80
CA LEU A 151 -37.73 1.80 -11.61
C LEU A 151 -38.05 1.60 -13.10
N GLN A 152 -37.98 0.36 -13.60
CA GLN A 152 -38.48 0.02 -14.94
C GLN A 152 -39.98 0.30 -15.06
N ALA A 153 -40.75 0.04 -14.00
CA ALA A 153 -42.19 0.29 -13.95
C ALA A 153 -42.55 1.73 -13.57
N HIS A 154 -41.72 2.36 -12.72
CA HIS A 154 -41.98 3.67 -12.11
C HIS A 154 -40.77 4.61 -12.27
N PRO A 155 -40.45 5.05 -13.51
CA PRO A 155 -39.29 5.90 -13.77
C PRO A 155 -39.43 7.32 -13.19
N GLY A 156 -40.63 7.75 -12.77
CA GLY A 156 -40.89 9.01 -12.07
C GLY A 156 -40.71 8.94 -10.56
N SER A 157 -40.32 7.79 -9.99
CA SER A 157 -40.17 7.62 -8.54
C SER A 157 -38.83 8.16 -8.02
N GLY A 158 -38.87 9.33 -7.39
CA GLY A 158 -37.68 9.93 -6.76
C GLY A 158 -37.04 9.05 -5.68
N GLU A 159 -37.85 8.39 -4.85
CA GLU A 159 -37.37 7.45 -3.81
C GLU A 159 -36.69 6.21 -4.42
N GLY A 160 -37.16 5.74 -5.57
CA GLY A 160 -36.51 4.67 -6.32
C GLY A 160 -35.10 5.08 -6.77
N TRP A 161 -34.95 6.28 -7.31
CA TRP A 161 -33.64 6.81 -7.72
C TRP A 161 -32.71 7.08 -6.54
N LEU A 162 -33.23 7.49 -5.38
CA LEU A 162 -32.45 7.57 -4.14
C LEU A 162 -31.90 6.19 -3.74
N GLN A 163 -32.72 5.14 -3.80
CA GLN A 163 -32.28 3.78 -3.52
C GLN A 163 -31.21 3.30 -4.52
N ALA A 164 -31.39 3.61 -5.81
CA ALA A 164 -30.41 3.29 -6.84
C ALA A 164 -29.05 3.97 -6.58
N ALA A 165 -29.07 5.26 -6.20
CA ALA A 165 -27.87 5.98 -5.81
C ALA A 165 -27.16 5.35 -4.60
N ILE A 166 -27.93 4.99 -3.56
CA ILE A 166 -27.39 4.34 -2.36
C ILE A 166 -26.71 3.02 -2.72
N LEU A 167 -27.34 2.18 -3.55
CA LEU A 167 -26.75 0.90 -3.95
C LEU A 167 -25.41 1.10 -4.67
N CYS A 168 -25.34 1.97 -5.69
CA CYS A 168 -24.10 2.26 -6.40
C CYS A 168 -23.04 2.87 -5.47
N GLY A 169 -23.42 3.78 -4.58
CA GLY A 169 -22.53 4.40 -3.62
C GLY A 169 -21.92 3.40 -2.64
N VAL A 170 -22.72 2.48 -2.09
CA VAL A 170 -22.22 1.44 -1.17
C VAL A 170 -21.34 0.42 -1.91
N MET A 171 -21.64 0.07 -3.15
CA MET A 171 -20.75 -0.77 -3.97
C MET A 171 -19.38 -0.09 -4.18
N ALA A 172 -19.36 1.19 -4.55
CA ALA A 172 -18.12 1.97 -4.68
C ALA A 172 -17.34 2.08 -3.37
N PHE A 173 -18.06 2.23 -2.26
CA PHE A 173 -17.48 2.34 -0.92
C PHE A 173 -16.75 1.06 -0.49
N ASN A 174 -17.29 -0.09 -0.88
CA ASN A 174 -16.75 -1.42 -0.59
C ASN A 174 -15.85 -1.98 -1.72
N ASP A 175 -15.52 -1.18 -2.74
CA ASP A 175 -14.52 -1.57 -3.75
C ASP A 175 -13.13 -1.44 -3.14
N HIS A 176 -12.59 -2.60 -2.73
CA HIS A 176 -11.27 -2.78 -2.10
C HIS A 176 -10.25 -3.42 -3.04
N SER A 177 -10.31 -3.07 -4.33
CA SER A 177 -9.49 -3.71 -5.37
C SER A 177 -8.07 -3.15 -5.51
N GLY A 178 -7.50 -2.57 -4.45
CA GLY A 178 -6.11 -2.10 -4.40
C GLY A 178 -5.68 -1.26 -5.61
N MET A 179 -4.58 -1.64 -6.29
CA MET A 179 -4.08 -0.87 -7.45
C MET A 179 -5.02 -0.91 -8.66
N PHE A 180 -5.90 -1.91 -8.73
CA PHE A 180 -6.90 -2.03 -9.78
C PHE A 180 -8.15 -1.21 -9.51
N ARG A 181 -8.33 -0.64 -8.31
CA ARG A 181 -9.56 0.04 -7.87
C ARG A 181 -9.97 1.17 -8.81
N ASP A 182 -11.24 1.16 -9.22
CA ASP A 182 -11.86 2.23 -9.99
C ASP A 182 -13.33 2.41 -9.57
N ILE A 183 -13.62 3.55 -8.94
CA ILE A 183 -14.98 3.85 -8.50
C ILE A 183 -15.74 4.81 -9.40
N ARG A 184 -15.08 5.37 -10.43
CA ARG A 184 -15.69 6.40 -11.29
C ARG A 184 -17.01 5.93 -11.92
N PRO A 185 -17.14 4.69 -12.45
CA PRO A 185 -18.40 4.25 -13.06
C PRO A 185 -19.57 4.18 -12.05
N ALA A 186 -19.29 3.74 -10.82
CA ALA A 186 -20.28 3.69 -9.74
C ALA A 186 -20.64 5.09 -9.23
N LEU A 187 -19.64 5.97 -9.12
CA LEU A 187 -19.80 7.36 -8.65
C LEU A 187 -20.55 8.21 -9.67
N ASP A 188 -20.32 8.00 -10.97
CA ASP A 188 -21.05 8.65 -12.07
C ASP A 188 -22.53 8.29 -12.01
N ARG A 189 -22.85 6.99 -11.87
CA ARG A 189 -24.23 6.53 -11.72
C ARG A 189 -24.86 7.05 -10.44
N MET A 190 -24.16 6.99 -9.32
CA MET A 190 -24.62 7.54 -8.06
C MET A 190 -24.98 9.03 -8.20
N THR A 191 -24.13 9.81 -8.89
CA THR A 191 -24.35 11.23 -9.13
C THR A 191 -25.58 11.46 -10.01
N ALA A 192 -25.71 10.72 -11.12
CA ALA A 192 -26.88 10.79 -12.01
C ALA A 192 -28.18 10.44 -11.26
N PHE A 193 -28.18 9.38 -10.45
CA PHE A 193 -29.35 8.94 -9.70
C PHE A 193 -29.71 9.90 -8.56
N LEU A 194 -28.73 10.54 -7.90
CA LEU A 194 -29.00 11.61 -6.94
C LEU A 194 -29.59 12.86 -7.62
N ALA A 195 -29.08 13.24 -8.80
CA ALA A 195 -29.64 14.33 -9.58
C ALA A 195 -31.09 14.03 -10.02
N ALA A 196 -31.38 12.79 -10.39
CA ALA A 196 -32.73 12.33 -10.70
C ALA A 196 -33.66 12.38 -9.48
N ALA A 197 -33.21 11.88 -8.33
CA ALA A 197 -33.96 11.94 -7.08
C ALA A 197 -34.28 13.40 -6.67
N ASP A 198 -33.28 14.29 -6.76
CA ASP A 198 -33.43 15.73 -6.49
C ASP A 198 -34.44 16.38 -7.46
N ALA A 199 -34.37 16.06 -8.76
CA ALA A 199 -35.29 16.59 -9.78
C ALA A 199 -36.73 16.12 -9.57
N LEU A 200 -36.92 14.92 -9.03
CA LEU A 200 -38.22 14.30 -8.74
C LEU A 200 -38.72 14.59 -7.31
N GLY A 201 -38.08 15.50 -6.58
CA GLY A 201 -38.61 16.07 -5.34
C GLY A 201 -38.25 15.34 -4.05
N VAL A 202 -37.23 14.47 -4.05
CA VAL A 202 -36.72 13.87 -2.81
C VAL A 202 -36.18 14.96 -1.87
N SER A 203 -36.66 14.95 -0.62
CA SER A 203 -36.20 15.91 0.39
C SER A 203 -34.73 15.70 0.74
N LYS A 204 -33.93 16.76 0.65
CA LYS A 204 -32.53 16.81 1.14
C LYS A 204 -32.41 16.57 2.64
N GLU A 205 -33.50 16.77 3.39
CA GLU A 205 -33.52 16.57 4.84
C GLU A 205 -33.77 15.12 5.26
N SER A 206 -34.16 14.24 4.33
CA SER A 206 -34.46 12.84 4.66
C SER A 206 -33.20 12.08 5.12
N PRO A 207 -33.30 11.16 6.11
CA PRO A 207 -32.15 10.40 6.60
C PRO A 207 -31.40 9.65 5.49
N GLY A 208 -32.13 8.98 4.59
CA GLY A 208 -31.54 8.25 3.46
C GLY A 208 -30.77 9.16 2.51
N ARG A 209 -31.30 10.35 2.21
CA ARG A 209 -30.64 11.34 1.34
C ARG A 209 -29.37 11.91 1.96
N LYS A 210 -29.35 12.14 3.28
CA LYS A 210 -28.17 12.60 4.02
C LYS A 210 -27.07 11.53 4.05
N VAL A 211 -27.41 10.26 4.28
CA VAL A 211 -26.43 9.16 4.22
C VAL A 211 -25.88 9.01 2.79
N ALA A 212 -26.73 9.08 1.77
CA ALA A 212 -26.29 9.03 0.38
C ALA A 212 -25.35 10.20 0.02
N GLU A 213 -25.63 11.41 0.51
CA GLU A 213 -24.73 12.56 0.32
C GLU A 213 -23.39 12.36 1.03
N ALA A 214 -23.39 11.86 2.27
CA ALA A 214 -22.18 11.60 3.02
C ALA A 214 -21.30 10.52 2.34
N LEU A 215 -21.92 9.47 1.78
CA LEU A 215 -21.23 8.48 0.95
C LEU A 215 -20.58 9.14 -0.28
N ARG A 216 -21.33 9.95 -1.03
CA ARG A 216 -20.82 10.67 -2.21
C ARG A 216 -19.64 11.57 -1.87
N LEU A 217 -19.76 12.38 -0.81
CA LEU A 217 -18.71 13.28 -0.34
C LEU A 217 -17.45 12.50 0.05
N THR A 218 -17.62 11.38 0.75
CA THR A 218 -16.53 10.47 1.13
C THR A 218 -15.81 9.93 -0.12
N LEU A 219 -16.58 9.44 -1.11
CA LEU A 219 -16.02 8.92 -2.36
C LEU A 219 -15.32 9.99 -3.20
N CYS A 220 -15.69 11.27 -3.07
CA CYS A 220 -15.04 12.40 -3.71
C CYS A 220 -13.83 12.97 -2.93
N GLY A 221 -13.43 12.36 -1.81
CA GLY A 221 -12.38 12.88 -0.94
C GLY A 221 -12.75 14.14 -0.15
N GLN A 222 -14.03 14.53 -0.12
CA GLN A 222 -14.52 15.71 0.63
C GLN A 222 -14.77 15.35 2.11
N GLN A 223 -13.70 14.96 2.80
CA GLN A 223 -13.75 14.42 4.16
C GLN A 223 -14.38 15.39 5.16
N ARG A 224 -14.01 16.69 5.11
CA ARG A 224 -14.55 17.70 6.03
C ARG A 224 -16.08 17.80 5.92
N ASP A 225 -16.56 17.89 4.69
CA ASP A 225 -17.99 18.08 4.43
C ASP A 225 -18.78 16.79 4.70
N ALA A 226 -18.19 15.61 4.43
CA ALA A 226 -18.76 14.32 4.80
C ALA A 226 -18.94 14.17 6.33
N LEU A 227 -17.94 14.59 7.11
CA LEU A 227 -17.96 14.54 8.58
C LEU A 227 -18.91 15.56 9.21
N ALA A 228 -19.13 16.70 8.53
CA ALA A 228 -20.06 17.73 8.95
C ALA A 228 -21.54 17.36 8.71
N MET A 229 -21.82 16.31 7.93
CA MET A 229 -23.20 15.86 7.68
C MET A 229 -23.89 15.43 8.98
N ASN A 230 -25.07 16.02 9.22
CA ASN A 230 -25.89 15.68 10.38
C ASN A 230 -26.61 14.32 10.17
N LEU A 231 -25.85 13.24 10.33
CA LEU A 231 -26.33 11.87 10.18
C LEU A 231 -27.05 11.38 11.45
N PRO A 232 -28.04 10.47 11.31
CA PRO A 232 -28.75 9.90 12.46
C PRO A 232 -27.79 9.30 13.49
N ALA A 233 -27.97 9.65 14.77
CA ALA A 233 -27.15 9.15 15.88
C ALA A 233 -27.79 7.95 16.62
N GLN A 234 -29.03 7.61 16.29
CA GLN A 234 -29.82 6.54 16.92
C GLN A 234 -30.62 5.79 15.86
N GLY A 235 -31.19 4.65 16.24
CA GLY A 235 -31.98 3.80 15.35
C GLY A 235 -31.13 2.98 14.38
N LYS A 236 -31.77 2.45 13.34
CA LYS A 236 -31.17 1.48 12.41
C LYS A 236 -30.02 2.05 11.56
N LEU A 237 -29.90 3.37 11.47
CA LEU A 237 -28.88 4.06 10.66
C LEU A 237 -27.70 4.61 11.48
N ALA A 238 -27.67 4.43 12.81
CA ALA A 238 -26.61 4.96 13.66
C ALA A 238 -25.21 4.44 13.28
N ASP A 239 -25.11 3.23 12.75
CA ASP A 239 -23.84 2.63 12.32
C ASP A 239 -23.27 3.31 11.06
N TRP A 240 -24.10 3.83 10.17
CA TRP A 240 -23.64 4.59 9.00
C TRP A 240 -22.88 5.86 9.39
N LYS A 241 -23.27 6.52 10.48
CA LYS A 241 -22.55 7.69 10.99
C LYS A 241 -21.12 7.31 11.39
N GLU A 242 -20.95 6.18 12.08
CA GLU A 242 -19.62 5.70 12.48
C GLU A 242 -18.81 5.17 11.30
N ILE A 243 -19.44 4.47 10.35
CA ILE A 243 -18.81 4.03 9.09
C ILE A 243 -18.23 5.22 8.32
N ILE A 244 -19.02 6.29 8.12
CA ILE A 244 -18.57 7.51 7.45
C ILE A 244 -17.44 8.17 8.24
N ARG A 245 -17.55 8.23 9.57
CA ARG A 245 -16.51 8.80 10.42
C ARG A 245 -15.19 8.04 10.28
N LEU A 246 -15.22 6.71 10.39
CA LEU A 246 -14.05 5.84 10.31
C LEU A 246 -13.40 5.91 8.92
N ARG A 247 -14.19 5.89 7.84
CA ARG A 247 -13.65 5.95 6.48
C ARG A 247 -12.88 7.24 6.20
N ASN A 248 -13.40 8.38 6.65
CA ASN A 248 -12.81 9.70 6.38
C ASN A 248 -11.68 10.06 7.36
N SER A 249 -11.80 9.74 8.65
CA SER A 249 -10.81 10.15 9.66
C SER A 249 -9.77 9.09 9.96
N MET A 250 -10.10 7.81 9.77
CA MET A 250 -9.37 6.66 10.29
C MET A 250 -9.13 6.69 11.82
N ASP A 251 -9.84 7.56 12.54
CA ASP A 251 -9.76 7.62 14.00
C ASP A 251 -10.51 6.43 14.57
N TRP A 252 -9.79 5.34 14.77
CA TRP A 252 -10.28 4.10 15.35
C TRP A 252 -10.66 4.27 16.82
N ARG A 253 -10.33 5.38 17.48
CA ARG A 253 -10.79 5.64 18.84
C ARG A 253 -12.28 5.91 18.79
N SER A 254 -13.06 4.87 19.07
CA SER A 254 -14.51 4.98 19.14
C SER A 254 -14.97 4.98 20.60
N GLY A 255 -16.10 5.61 20.86
CA GLY A 255 -16.77 5.48 22.17
C GLY A 255 -17.43 4.11 22.39
N ARG A 256 -17.35 3.17 21.42
CA ARG A 256 -17.95 1.84 21.50
C ARG A 256 -16.86 0.77 21.64
N PRO A 257 -16.98 -0.19 22.58
CA PRO A 257 -16.11 -1.36 22.61
C PRO A 257 -16.33 -2.23 21.36
N ALA A 258 -15.35 -3.05 20.97
CA ALA A 258 -15.46 -3.94 19.80
C ALA A 258 -16.70 -4.85 19.89
N ALA A 259 -16.99 -5.37 21.08
CA ALA A 259 -18.18 -6.18 21.37
C ALA A 259 -19.52 -5.43 21.17
N GLY A 260 -19.51 -4.10 21.09
CA GLY A 260 -20.68 -3.24 20.85
C GLY A 260 -20.90 -2.86 19.38
N MET A 261 -20.07 -3.35 18.46
CA MET A 261 -20.22 -3.12 17.02
C MET A 261 -21.17 -4.15 16.41
N GLY A 262 -22.40 -3.71 16.12
CA GLY A 262 -23.52 -4.61 15.78
C GLY A 262 -23.62 -5.04 14.32
N SER A 263 -23.03 -4.31 13.38
CA SER A 263 -23.11 -4.60 11.94
C SER A 263 -21.78 -5.04 11.33
N PRO A 264 -21.79 -6.01 10.38
CA PRO A 264 -20.60 -6.40 9.64
C PRO A 264 -19.90 -5.23 8.93
N ALA A 265 -20.65 -4.32 8.31
CA ALA A 265 -20.07 -3.13 7.66
C ALA A 265 -19.26 -2.26 8.65
N LEU A 266 -19.77 -2.05 9.86
CA LEU A 266 -19.05 -1.27 10.88
C LEU A 266 -17.79 -2.01 11.35
N GLN A 267 -17.86 -3.33 11.49
CA GLN A 267 -16.69 -4.14 11.86
C GLN A 267 -15.61 -4.12 10.76
N HIS A 268 -16.00 -4.21 9.48
CA HIS A 268 -15.10 -4.05 8.34
C HIS A 268 -14.42 -2.68 8.33
N GLU A 269 -15.17 -1.59 8.54
CA GLU A 269 -14.58 -0.25 8.60
C GLU A 269 -13.65 -0.04 9.79
N TYR A 270 -13.99 -0.62 10.94
CA TYR A 270 -13.14 -0.53 12.13
C TYR A 270 -11.83 -1.28 11.93
N PHE A 271 -11.91 -2.50 11.38
CA PHE A 271 -10.73 -3.28 10.98
C PHE A 271 -9.88 -2.52 9.95
N ARG A 272 -10.50 -1.89 8.95
CA ARG A 272 -9.82 -1.03 7.97
C ARG A 272 -9.09 0.12 8.66
N ALA A 273 -9.77 0.87 9.54
CA ALA A 273 -9.20 2.01 10.23
C ALA A 273 -7.97 1.61 11.05
N LEU A 274 -8.04 0.52 11.81
CA LEU A 274 -6.89 -0.02 12.55
C LEU A 274 -5.72 -0.41 11.63
N THR A 275 -6.02 -1.13 10.54
CA THR A 275 -5.03 -1.63 9.59
C THR A 275 -4.31 -0.49 8.85
N MET A 276 -5.05 0.57 8.51
CA MET A 276 -4.51 1.73 7.78
C MET A 276 -3.81 2.75 8.68
N ALA A 277 -4.40 3.07 9.84
CA ALA A 277 -3.86 4.06 10.77
C ALA A 277 -2.68 3.53 11.60
N ILE A 278 -2.66 2.22 11.91
CA ILE A 278 -1.62 1.57 12.71
C ILE A 278 -0.85 0.54 11.87
N ASN A 279 -1.37 -0.69 11.78
CA ASN A 279 -0.80 -1.83 11.05
C ASN A 279 -1.80 -3.02 11.03
N GLU A 280 -1.52 -4.03 10.22
CA GLU A 280 -2.37 -5.21 10.06
C GLU A 280 -2.54 -6.02 11.34
N MET A 281 -1.53 -6.00 12.21
CA MET A 281 -1.58 -6.72 13.48
C MET A 281 -2.63 -6.14 14.42
N SER A 282 -2.83 -4.82 14.41
CA SER A 282 -3.91 -4.20 15.19
C SER A 282 -5.29 -4.57 14.66
N GLY A 283 -5.41 -4.77 13.34
CA GLY A 283 -6.60 -5.35 12.74
C GLY A 283 -6.85 -6.79 13.22
N ILE A 284 -5.81 -7.64 13.25
CA ILE A 284 -5.91 -9.03 13.72
C ILE A 284 -6.35 -9.10 15.19
N ASP A 285 -5.78 -8.28 16.06
CA ASP A 285 -6.17 -8.22 17.48
C ASP A 285 -7.66 -7.87 17.64
N PHE A 286 -8.18 -6.97 16.80
CA PHE A 286 -9.62 -6.68 16.79
C PHE A 286 -10.46 -7.90 16.40
N LEU A 287 -10.03 -8.68 15.39
CA LEU A 287 -10.73 -9.92 15.01
C LEU A 287 -10.72 -10.96 16.13
N GLU A 288 -9.62 -11.05 16.87
CA GLU A 288 -9.48 -11.90 18.06
C GLU A 288 -10.38 -11.41 19.21
N GLU A 289 -10.47 -10.09 19.44
CA GLU A 289 -11.33 -9.47 20.46
C GLU A 289 -12.82 -9.76 20.23
N ILE A 290 -13.28 -9.61 18.98
CA ILE A 290 -14.68 -9.93 18.61
C ILE A 290 -14.93 -11.44 18.48
N LYS A 291 -13.89 -12.27 18.65
CA LYS A 291 -13.92 -13.74 18.54
C LYS A 291 -14.50 -14.19 17.20
N LEU A 292 -14.04 -13.59 16.11
CA LEU A 292 -14.52 -13.92 14.78
C LEU A 292 -14.16 -15.36 14.41
N GLU A 293 -15.15 -16.23 14.26
CA GLU A 293 -14.93 -17.66 13.95
C GLU A 293 -14.40 -17.88 12.53
N LYS A 294 -14.84 -17.06 11.57
CA LYS A 294 -14.47 -17.17 10.16
C LYS A 294 -14.25 -15.80 9.55
N ILE A 295 -13.10 -15.64 8.92
CA ILE A 295 -12.75 -14.46 8.14
C ILE A 295 -13.53 -14.51 6.82
N ASP A 296 -14.35 -13.49 6.60
CA ASP A 296 -15.04 -13.28 5.33
C ASP A 296 -14.15 -12.59 4.28
N LEU A 297 -14.64 -12.54 3.04
CA LEU A 297 -13.91 -11.97 1.92
C LEU A 297 -13.69 -10.44 2.06
N GLY A 298 -14.55 -9.73 2.81
CA GLY A 298 -14.40 -8.30 3.05
C GLY A 298 -13.11 -7.99 3.82
N TYR A 299 -12.84 -8.72 4.90
CA TYR A 299 -11.59 -8.60 5.65
C TYR A 299 -10.37 -8.91 4.79
N CYS A 300 -10.43 -9.97 3.98
CA CYS A 300 -9.34 -10.32 3.08
C CYS A 300 -9.07 -9.24 2.04
N ARG A 301 -10.11 -8.69 1.39
CA ARG A 301 -9.96 -7.59 0.42
C ARG A 301 -9.34 -6.35 1.07
N ILE A 302 -9.84 -5.93 2.24
CA ILE A 302 -9.30 -4.78 2.98
C ILE A 302 -7.82 -4.98 3.34
N ALA A 303 -7.46 -6.14 3.89
CA ALA A 303 -6.07 -6.41 4.29
C ALA A 303 -5.10 -6.41 3.09
N ASN A 304 -5.54 -6.93 1.95
CA ASN A 304 -4.73 -7.02 0.72
C ASN A 304 -4.60 -5.67 -0.03
N GLU A 305 -5.17 -4.56 0.46
CA GLU A 305 -4.81 -3.22 -0.02
C GLU A 305 -3.41 -2.77 0.43
N ARG A 306 -2.78 -3.52 1.33
CA ARG A 306 -1.50 -3.17 1.99
C ARG A 306 -0.49 -4.30 1.82
N TYR A 307 0.78 -3.96 2.06
CA TYR A 307 1.81 -4.97 2.23
C TYR A 307 1.61 -5.69 3.57
N LEU A 308 1.42 -7.00 3.52
CA LEU A 308 1.23 -7.85 4.69
C LEU A 308 2.55 -8.53 5.12
N SER A 309 2.70 -8.75 6.43
CA SER A 309 3.66 -9.70 6.98
C SER A 309 3.34 -11.15 6.57
N VAL A 310 4.25 -12.09 6.87
CA VAL A 310 4.03 -13.52 6.59
C VAL A 310 2.77 -14.04 7.32
N ARG A 311 2.57 -13.63 8.59
CA ARG A 311 1.36 -13.97 9.36
C ARG A 311 0.11 -13.40 8.67
N GLY A 312 0.12 -12.11 8.31
CA GLY A 312 -1.00 -11.48 7.60
C GLY A 312 -1.32 -12.18 6.27
N GLY A 313 -0.30 -12.54 5.49
CA GLY A 313 -0.47 -13.23 4.21
C GLY A 313 -1.09 -14.63 4.36
N HIS A 314 -0.77 -15.39 5.41
CA HIS A 314 -1.43 -16.65 5.70
C HIS A 314 -2.92 -16.49 6.04
N ILE A 315 -3.25 -15.43 6.76
CA ILE A 315 -4.61 -15.15 7.23
C ILE A 315 -5.49 -14.60 6.09
N PHE A 316 -4.96 -13.68 5.28
CA PHE A 316 -5.77 -12.88 4.35
C PHE A 316 -5.46 -13.13 2.86
N SER A 317 -4.19 -13.32 2.46
CA SER A 317 -3.83 -13.51 1.05
C SER A 317 -4.03 -14.95 0.61
N LYS A 318 -3.55 -15.92 1.39
CA LYS A 318 -3.64 -17.36 1.05
C LYS A 318 -5.08 -17.84 0.77
N PRO A 319 -6.12 -17.47 1.55
CA PRO A 319 -7.47 -17.98 1.31
C PRO A 319 -8.26 -17.18 0.25
N ILE A 320 -7.72 -16.14 -0.38
CA ILE A 320 -8.50 -15.16 -1.16
C ILE A 320 -9.18 -15.74 -2.41
N LEU A 321 -8.52 -16.65 -3.13
CA LEU A 321 -8.92 -17.01 -4.50
C LEU A 321 -10.26 -17.74 -4.59
N ILE A 322 -10.48 -18.73 -3.72
CA ILE A 322 -11.70 -19.55 -3.79
C ILE A 322 -12.96 -18.72 -3.47
N PRO A 323 -13.00 -17.91 -2.39
CA PRO A 323 -14.12 -17.03 -2.10
C PRO A 323 -14.41 -16.01 -3.22
N GLU A 324 -13.38 -15.43 -3.85
CA GLU A 324 -13.56 -14.52 -4.99
C GLU A 324 -14.30 -15.22 -6.15
N LEU A 325 -13.85 -16.43 -6.53
CA LEU A 325 -14.48 -17.20 -7.61
C LEU A 325 -15.91 -17.62 -7.25
N GLN A 326 -16.19 -17.94 -5.99
CA GLN A 326 -17.55 -18.25 -5.51
C GLN A 326 -18.48 -17.04 -5.60
N GLU A 327 -18.00 -15.85 -5.24
CA GLU A 327 -18.75 -14.60 -5.34
C GLU A 327 -19.09 -14.27 -6.80
N ILE A 328 -18.12 -14.44 -7.70
CA ILE A 328 -18.28 -14.26 -9.15
C ILE A 328 -19.28 -15.27 -9.72
N ALA A 329 -19.15 -16.55 -9.38
CA ALA A 329 -20.06 -17.60 -9.84
C ALA A 329 -21.51 -17.35 -9.39
N TYR A 330 -21.71 -16.86 -8.16
CA TYR A 330 -23.04 -16.51 -7.65
C TYR A 330 -23.71 -15.44 -8.51
N ALA A 331 -22.99 -14.35 -8.80
CA ALA A 331 -23.51 -13.26 -9.62
C ALA A 331 -23.73 -13.68 -11.08
N ALA A 332 -22.78 -14.43 -11.65
CA ALA A 332 -22.90 -14.96 -13.01
C ALA A 332 -24.14 -15.86 -13.19
N LYS A 333 -24.44 -16.71 -12.20
CA LYS A 333 -25.64 -17.57 -12.23
C LYS A 333 -26.93 -16.75 -12.30
N ALA A 334 -26.99 -15.60 -11.63
CA ALA A 334 -28.16 -14.71 -11.68
C ALA A 334 -28.37 -14.09 -13.08
N GLU A 335 -27.30 -13.98 -13.87
CA GLU A 335 -27.31 -13.50 -15.26
C GLU A 335 -27.49 -14.64 -16.29
N GLY A 336 -27.78 -15.86 -15.84
CA GLY A 336 -28.06 -17.02 -16.70
C GLY A 336 -26.83 -17.80 -17.17
N PHE A 337 -25.67 -17.58 -16.55
CA PHE A 337 -24.48 -18.42 -16.78
C PHE A 337 -24.57 -19.74 -16.01
N GLU A 338 -23.80 -20.74 -16.46
CA GLU A 338 -23.60 -22.03 -15.81
C GLU A 338 -22.14 -22.18 -15.36
N PRO A 339 -21.74 -21.59 -14.21
CA PRO A 339 -20.38 -21.71 -13.69
C PRO A 339 -19.96 -23.16 -13.47
N SER A 340 -18.75 -23.50 -13.91
CA SER A 340 -18.16 -24.83 -13.73
C SER A 340 -16.66 -24.76 -13.53
N ASP A 341 -16.13 -25.57 -12.62
CA ASP A 341 -14.68 -25.72 -12.40
C ASP A 341 -14.00 -26.54 -13.51
N LYS A 342 -14.77 -27.12 -14.44
CA LYS A 342 -14.27 -27.88 -15.59
C LYS A 342 -14.04 -27.00 -16.84
N SER A 343 -14.61 -25.80 -16.88
CA SER A 343 -14.49 -24.86 -18.02
C SER A 343 -14.61 -23.43 -17.53
N TRP A 344 -13.62 -22.60 -17.84
CA TRP A 344 -13.56 -21.19 -17.43
C TRP A 344 -14.04 -20.21 -18.51
N SER A 345 -14.63 -20.71 -19.59
CA SER A 345 -15.12 -19.87 -20.70
C SER A 345 -16.20 -18.87 -20.26
N TRP A 346 -17.11 -19.30 -19.36
CA TRP A 346 -18.14 -18.43 -18.76
C TRP A 346 -17.54 -17.24 -18.01
N LEU A 347 -16.37 -17.43 -17.39
CA LEU A 347 -15.70 -16.41 -16.59
C LEU A 347 -15.25 -15.24 -17.48
N LYS A 348 -14.78 -15.53 -18.70
CA LYS A 348 -14.41 -14.50 -19.68
C LYS A 348 -15.62 -13.69 -20.04
N GLU A 349 -16.65 -14.39 -20.49
CA GLU A 349 -17.84 -13.77 -21.03
C GLU A 349 -18.44 -12.87 -19.95
N TYR A 350 -18.61 -13.38 -18.74
CA TYR A 350 -19.13 -12.63 -17.60
C TYR A 350 -18.26 -11.41 -17.22
N LEU A 351 -16.96 -11.60 -16.97
CA LEU A 351 -16.08 -10.53 -16.44
C LEU A 351 -15.66 -9.48 -17.47
N ASP A 352 -15.66 -9.80 -18.76
CA ASP A 352 -15.23 -8.88 -19.84
C ASP A 352 -16.38 -7.99 -20.33
N THR A 353 -17.45 -7.87 -19.55
CA THR A 353 -18.58 -6.99 -19.89
C THR A 353 -18.10 -5.53 -19.92
N PRO A 354 -18.27 -4.80 -21.03
CA PRO A 354 -17.93 -3.39 -21.08
C PRO A 354 -18.73 -2.60 -20.06
N GLU A 355 -18.09 -1.60 -19.47
CA GLU A 355 -18.82 -0.59 -18.72
C GLU A 355 -19.77 0.14 -19.67
N GLY A 356 -20.91 0.60 -19.16
CA GLY A 356 -21.92 1.22 -20.02
C GLY A 356 -23.11 1.77 -19.25
N SER A 357 -24.11 2.21 -20.00
CA SER A 357 -25.34 2.79 -19.44
C SER A 357 -26.07 1.80 -18.53
N PRO A 358 -26.75 2.28 -17.47
CA PRO A 358 -27.73 1.47 -16.73
C PRO A 358 -28.96 1.14 -17.59
N VAL A 359 -29.15 1.77 -18.75
CA VAL A 359 -30.24 1.46 -19.68
C VAL A 359 -29.66 0.80 -20.94
N THR A 360 -30.21 -0.36 -21.30
CA THR A 360 -29.74 -1.14 -22.45
C THR A 360 -30.91 -1.51 -23.36
N ALA A 361 -30.65 -1.66 -24.66
CA ALA A 361 -31.64 -2.19 -25.58
C ALA A 361 -31.73 -3.71 -25.46
N GLY A 362 -32.94 -4.22 -25.22
CA GLY A 362 -33.28 -5.63 -25.31
C GLY A 362 -33.26 -6.12 -26.76
N ARG A 363 -33.28 -7.45 -26.95
CA ARG A 363 -33.28 -8.07 -28.29
C ARG A 363 -34.51 -7.70 -29.14
N ASP A 364 -35.58 -7.28 -28.49
CA ASP A 364 -36.85 -6.83 -29.08
C ASP A 364 -36.89 -5.30 -29.30
N GLY A 365 -35.79 -4.60 -29.05
CA GLY A 365 -35.71 -3.13 -29.12
C GLY A 365 -36.28 -2.41 -27.90
N SER A 366 -36.83 -3.12 -26.91
CA SER A 366 -37.31 -2.51 -25.67
C SER A 366 -36.15 -2.06 -24.78
N LEU A 367 -36.26 -0.88 -24.17
CA LEU A 367 -35.26 -0.42 -23.22
C LEU A 367 -35.44 -1.10 -21.85
N ARG A 368 -34.33 -1.61 -21.31
CA ARG A 368 -34.25 -2.28 -20.01
C ARG A 368 -33.32 -1.54 -19.06
N LEU A 369 -33.77 -1.31 -17.84
CA LEU A 369 -33.00 -0.74 -16.76
C LEU A 369 -32.30 -1.83 -15.94
N GLN A 370 -31.03 -1.61 -15.66
CA GLN A 370 -30.23 -2.32 -14.68
C GLN A 370 -29.38 -1.30 -13.89
N VAL A 371 -29.78 -1.01 -12.66
CA VAL A 371 -29.19 0.06 -11.82
C VAL A 371 -27.68 -0.10 -11.65
N ALA A 372 -27.22 -1.23 -11.11
CA ALA A 372 -25.83 -1.65 -11.14
C ALA A 372 -25.58 -2.52 -12.38
N GLY A 373 -26.47 -3.48 -12.64
CA GLY A 373 -26.36 -4.39 -13.78
C GLY A 373 -25.06 -5.19 -13.82
N ARG A 374 -24.95 -6.04 -14.85
CA ARG A 374 -23.76 -6.87 -15.03
C ARG A 374 -22.51 -6.04 -15.28
N ASN A 375 -22.62 -4.93 -16.01
CA ASN A 375 -21.48 -4.10 -16.38
C ASN A 375 -20.76 -3.47 -15.17
N LEU A 376 -21.48 -3.02 -14.13
CA LEU A 376 -20.83 -2.50 -12.93
C LEU A 376 -20.31 -3.62 -12.01
N LEU A 377 -21.13 -4.66 -11.79
CA LEU A 377 -20.77 -5.78 -10.90
C LEU A 377 -19.56 -6.55 -11.41
N SER A 378 -19.55 -6.92 -12.69
CA SER A 378 -18.45 -7.70 -13.29
C SER A 378 -17.14 -6.90 -13.36
N GLY A 379 -17.20 -5.58 -13.59
CA GLY A 379 -16.03 -4.70 -13.54
C GLY A 379 -15.40 -4.67 -12.15
N MET A 380 -16.20 -4.45 -11.10
CA MET A 380 -15.75 -4.51 -9.71
C MET A 380 -15.13 -5.87 -9.36
N GLN A 381 -15.82 -6.95 -9.71
CA GLN A 381 -15.35 -8.32 -9.45
C GLN A 381 -14.06 -8.67 -10.21
N GLN A 382 -13.91 -8.21 -11.46
CA GLN A 382 -12.70 -8.41 -12.23
C GLN A 382 -11.51 -7.72 -11.53
N ARG A 383 -11.68 -6.48 -11.08
CA ARG A 383 -10.64 -5.75 -10.33
C ARG A 383 -10.29 -6.43 -9.01
N SER A 384 -11.28 -6.86 -8.23
CA SER A 384 -11.05 -7.56 -6.96
C SER A 384 -10.30 -8.88 -7.15
N LEU A 385 -10.67 -9.66 -8.17
CA LEU A 385 -9.95 -10.88 -8.54
C LEU A 385 -8.49 -10.60 -8.93
N MET A 386 -8.23 -9.54 -9.72
CA MET A 386 -6.86 -9.19 -10.09
C MET A 386 -6.02 -8.80 -8.87
N GLN A 387 -6.56 -7.97 -7.97
CA GLN A 387 -5.87 -7.57 -6.73
C GLN A 387 -5.59 -8.78 -5.82
N GLY A 388 -6.57 -9.68 -5.67
CA GLY A 388 -6.43 -10.89 -4.87
C GLY A 388 -5.34 -11.82 -5.40
N LEU A 389 -5.28 -12.00 -6.72
CA LEU A 389 -4.25 -12.81 -7.37
C LEU A 389 -2.85 -12.19 -7.27
N ASP A 390 -2.74 -10.88 -7.45
CA ASP A 390 -1.48 -10.16 -7.27
C ASP A 390 -0.93 -10.35 -5.84
N SER A 391 -1.80 -10.12 -4.85
CA SER A 391 -1.45 -10.23 -3.42
C SER A 391 -1.09 -11.67 -3.04
N LEU A 392 -1.86 -12.65 -3.53
CA LEU A 392 -1.57 -14.07 -3.33
C LEU A 392 -0.21 -14.45 -3.94
N TYR A 393 0.05 -14.06 -5.19
CA TYR A 393 1.32 -14.35 -5.84
C TYR A 393 2.50 -13.71 -5.11
N ALA A 394 2.41 -12.42 -4.78
CA ALA A 394 3.45 -11.71 -4.04
C ALA A 394 3.72 -12.34 -2.66
N PHE A 395 2.67 -12.77 -1.95
CA PHE A 395 2.81 -13.49 -0.70
C PHE A 395 3.57 -14.83 -0.88
N LEU A 396 3.13 -15.68 -1.81
CA LEU A 396 3.75 -17.00 -2.03
C LEU A 396 5.20 -16.87 -2.53
N ASN A 397 5.45 -15.98 -3.48
CA ASN A 397 6.74 -15.84 -4.15
C ASN A 397 7.76 -15.02 -3.34
N ASP A 398 7.35 -13.84 -2.86
CA ASP A 398 8.29 -12.83 -2.31
C ASP A 398 8.35 -12.84 -0.78
N LYS A 399 7.31 -13.35 -0.09
CA LYS A 399 7.24 -13.34 1.38
C LYS A 399 7.45 -14.71 2.00
N TRP A 400 6.62 -15.68 1.64
CA TRP A 400 6.69 -17.03 2.22
C TRP A 400 7.75 -17.90 1.53
N GLY A 401 8.01 -17.67 0.24
CA GLY A 401 9.09 -18.33 -0.51
C GLY A 401 8.74 -19.71 -1.06
N VAL A 402 7.45 -20.08 -1.11
CA VAL A 402 6.94 -21.33 -1.69
C VAL A 402 6.76 -21.17 -3.20
N LYS A 403 7.87 -21.14 -3.93
CA LYS A 403 7.90 -20.84 -5.37
C LYS A 403 7.08 -21.81 -6.24
N ASP A 404 6.90 -23.05 -5.79
CA ASP A 404 6.07 -24.03 -6.50
C ASP A 404 4.59 -23.65 -6.43
N GLU A 405 4.06 -23.31 -5.24
CA GLU A 405 2.69 -22.78 -5.08
C GLU A 405 2.51 -21.48 -5.87
N ALA A 406 3.49 -20.58 -5.86
CA ALA A 406 3.45 -19.36 -6.66
C ALA A 406 3.39 -19.65 -8.18
N SER A 407 4.08 -20.70 -8.63
CA SER A 407 4.07 -21.14 -10.02
C SER A 407 2.73 -21.73 -10.43
N GLU A 408 2.01 -22.40 -9.52
CA GLU A 408 0.63 -22.86 -9.74
C GLU A 408 -0.33 -21.68 -9.94
N VAL A 409 -0.21 -20.62 -9.13
CA VAL A 409 -0.99 -19.38 -9.31
C VAL A 409 -0.70 -18.74 -10.67
N LYS A 410 0.58 -18.63 -11.05
CA LYS A 410 0.96 -18.12 -12.38
C LYS A 410 0.40 -18.99 -13.50
N ALA A 411 0.44 -20.32 -13.35
CA ALA A 411 -0.13 -21.26 -14.31
C ALA A 411 -1.66 -21.14 -14.38
N PHE A 412 -2.35 -20.91 -13.27
CA PHE A 412 -3.79 -20.61 -13.26
C PHE A 412 -4.09 -19.34 -14.04
N ILE A 413 -3.34 -18.25 -13.82
CA ILE A 413 -3.53 -16.99 -14.53
C ILE A 413 -3.28 -17.12 -16.04
N VAL A 414 -2.25 -17.88 -16.44
CA VAL A 414 -1.91 -18.05 -17.86
C VAL A 414 -2.86 -19.02 -18.56
N ASN A 415 -3.23 -20.14 -17.90
CA ASN A 415 -3.92 -21.25 -18.56
C ASN A 415 -5.43 -21.26 -18.32
N GLN A 416 -5.90 -20.75 -17.18
CA GLN A 416 -7.30 -20.84 -16.75
C GLN A 416 -8.01 -19.49 -16.81
N LEU A 417 -7.30 -18.38 -16.57
CA LEU A 417 -7.90 -17.08 -16.75
C LEU A 417 -7.93 -16.69 -18.23
N PRO A 418 -9.11 -16.31 -18.74
CA PRO A 418 -9.23 -15.86 -20.11
C PRO A 418 -8.54 -14.51 -20.33
N SER A 419 -8.51 -14.04 -21.57
CA SER A 419 -8.07 -12.67 -21.92
C SER A 419 -9.02 -11.62 -21.35
N LEU A 420 -8.84 -11.32 -20.06
CA LEU A 420 -9.51 -10.26 -19.30
C LEU A 420 -8.78 -8.92 -19.49
N ARG A 421 -9.52 -7.81 -19.44
CA ARG A 421 -9.01 -6.44 -19.61
C ARG A 421 -7.78 -6.12 -18.75
N TYR A 422 -7.84 -6.43 -17.45
CA TYR A 422 -6.77 -6.11 -16.50
C TYR A 422 -5.67 -7.19 -16.38
N LYS A 423 -5.85 -8.35 -17.03
CA LYS A 423 -4.87 -9.45 -16.97
C LYS A 423 -3.46 -9.02 -17.42
N PRO A 424 -3.27 -8.23 -18.51
CA PRO A 424 -1.95 -7.77 -18.90
C PRO A 424 -1.20 -6.97 -17.81
N PHE A 425 -1.92 -6.20 -17.00
CA PHE A 425 -1.33 -5.43 -15.89
C PHE A 425 -0.93 -6.35 -14.73
N LEU A 426 -1.77 -7.35 -14.41
CA LEU A 426 -1.45 -8.40 -13.42
C LEU A 426 -0.23 -9.24 -13.86
N GLU A 427 -0.16 -9.64 -15.13
CA GLU A 427 0.99 -10.40 -15.62
C GLU A 427 2.29 -9.60 -15.53
N ARG A 428 2.23 -8.28 -15.77
CA ARG A 428 3.37 -7.39 -15.57
C ARG A 428 3.77 -7.28 -14.10
N SER A 429 2.82 -7.10 -13.17
CA SER A 429 3.14 -6.96 -11.73
C SER A 429 3.81 -8.21 -11.15
N MET A 430 3.50 -9.39 -11.70
CA MET A 430 4.12 -10.67 -11.32
C MET A 430 5.43 -10.96 -12.06
N GLU A 431 5.84 -10.17 -13.05
CA GLU A 431 7.07 -10.45 -13.80
C GLU A 431 8.31 -10.14 -12.96
N ARG A 432 9.19 -11.14 -12.83
CA ARG A 432 10.41 -11.07 -12.03
C ARG A 432 11.66 -10.88 -12.88
N ASP A 433 11.61 -11.13 -14.19
CA ASP A 433 12.67 -10.81 -15.14
C ASP A 433 12.58 -9.35 -15.63
N ALA A 434 13.64 -8.57 -15.45
CA ALA A 434 13.67 -7.14 -15.79
C ALA A 434 13.44 -6.87 -17.29
N ARG A 435 14.02 -7.69 -18.18
CA ARG A 435 13.87 -7.48 -19.63
C ARG A 435 12.44 -7.75 -20.07
N ARG A 436 11.82 -8.83 -19.59
CA ARG A 436 10.41 -9.14 -19.88
C ARG A 436 9.48 -8.10 -19.29
N TYR A 437 9.73 -7.65 -18.07
CA TYR A 437 8.96 -6.58 -17.43
C TYR A 437 8.93 -5.33 -18.33
N GLU A 438 10.09 -4.88 -18.82
CA GLU A 438 10.17 -3.72 -19.72
C GLU A 438 9.48 -3.97 -21.07
N MET A 439 9.62 -5.17 -21.66
CA MET A 439 8.93 -5.52 -22.90
C MET A 439 7.39 -5.49 -22.78
N MET A 440 6.85 -5.63 -21.56
CA MET A 440 5.41 -5.56 -21.31
C MET A 440 4.88 -4.13 -21.22
N ASN A 441 5.74 -3.11 -21.11
CA ASN A 441 5.31 -1.72 -20.95
C ASN A 441 4.63 -1.16 -22.22
N ASP A 442 5.15 -1.47 -23.41
CA ASP A 442 4.65 -0.87 -24.67
C ASP A 442 3.21 -1.27 -25.01
N PRO A 443 2.80 -2.56 -24.93
CA PRO A 443 1.40 -2.93 -25.12
C PRO A 443 0.45 -2.26 -24.12
N LEU A 444 0.86 -2.10 -22.86
CA LEU A 444 0.05 -1.45 -21.82
C LEU A 444 -0.10 0.05 -22.06
N ARG A 445 0.97 0.72 -22.51
CA ARG A 445 0.91 2.13 -22.92
C ARG A 445 -0.04 2.32 -24.10
N LYS A 446 -0.09 1.38 -25.04
CA LYS A 446 -1.05 1.42 -26.15
C LYS A 446 -2.50 1.31 -25.66
N ILE A 447 -2.78 0.44 -24.69
CA ILE A 447 -4.12 0.37 -24.05
C ILE A 447 -4.49 1.73 -23.47
N ILE A 448 -3.56 2.39 -22.76
CA ILE A 448 -3.79 3.72 -22.20
C ILE A 448 -4.03 4.78 -23.27
N GLN A 449 -3.31 4.72 -24.40
CA GLN A 449 -3.51 5.65 -25.52
C GLN A 449 -4.90 5.52 -26.15
N GLU A 450 -5.39 4.29 -26.25
CA GLU A 450 -6.64 3.97 -26.93
C GLU A 450 -7.87 4.09 -26.03
N GLN A 451 -7.72 3.79 -24.74
CA GLN A 451 -8.81 3.69 -23.75
C GLN A 451 -8.36 4.20 -22.36
N PRO A 452 -8.01 5.50 -22.23
CA PRO A 452 -7.49 6.07 -20.99
C PRO A 452 -8.47 5.96 -19.81
N GLU A 453 -9.77 5.99 -20.08
CA GLU A 453 -10.85 5.86 -19.10
C GLU A 453 -10.88 4.49 -18.44
N MET A 454 -10.37 3.46 -19.11
CA MET A 454 -10.42 2.07 -18.66
C MET A 454 -9.25 1.69 -17.74
N VAL A 455 -8.29 2.61 -17.52
CA VAL A 455 -7.09 2.36 -16.73
C VAL A 455 -7.07 3.30 -15.53
N THR A 456 -6.83 2.73 -14.35
CA THR A 456 -6.88 3.46 -13.08
C THR A 456 -5.68 4.39 -12.91
N PRO A 457 -5.82 5.50 -12.17
CA PRO A 457 -4.71 6.37 -11.83
C PRO A 457 -3.47 5.63 -11.28
N CYS A 458 -3.68 4.61 -10.44
CA CYS A 458 -2.58 3.81 -9.89
C CYS A 458 -1.87 2.97 -10.98
N LEU A 459 -2.61 2.35 -11.90
CA LEU A 459 -2.03 1.61 -13.01
C LEU A 459 -1.30 2.53 -14.00
N TRP A 460 -1.81 3.74 -14.24
CA TRP A 460 -1.09 4.79 -14.97
C TRP A 460 0.25 5.12 -14.31
N ALA A 461 0.25 5.39 -13.00
CA ALA A 461 1.47 5.67 -12.25
C ALA A 461 2.48 4.52 -12.30
N SER A 462 2.00 3.26 -12.24
CA SER A 462 2.86 2.08 -12.30
C SER A 462 3.68 1.97 -13.60
N LEU A 463 3.23 2.59 -14.70
CA LEU A 463 3.92 2.57 -15.99
C LEU A 463 5.00 3.66 -16.13
N ARG A 464 5.11 4.55 -15.14
CA ARG A 464 6.21 5.51 -15.03
C ARG A 464 7.49 4.87 -14.50
N ARG A 465 7.38 3.77 -13.75
CA ARG A 465 8.51 3.16 -13.05
C ARG A 465 9.01 1.90 -13.78
N ASN A 466 10.32 1.72 -13.80
CA ASN A 466 10.93 0.45 -14.19
C ASN A 466 10.71 -0.60 -13.08
N LYS A 467 11.23 -1.81 -13.29
CA LYS A 467 11.17 -2.89 -12.29
C LYS A 467 11.77 -2.51 -10.93
N ASP A 468 12.82 -1.69 -10.93
CA ASP A 468 13.56 -1.30 -9.73
C ASP A 468 12.90 -0.10 -9.00
N GLY A 469 11.86 0.48 -9.61
CA GLY A 469 11.11 1.60 -9.07
C GLY A 469 11.58 2.97 -9.56
N ASP A 470 12.59 3.03 -10.42
CA ASP A 470 13.11 4.29 -10.96
C ASP A 470 12.17 4.86 -12.02
N ASP A 471 12.07 6.19 -12.08
CA ASP A 471 11.36 6.90 -13.14
C ASP A 471 12.00 6.62 -14.51
N VAL A 472 11.17 6.20 -15.46
CA VAL A 472 11.54 5.98 -16.86
C VAL A 472 11.04 7.16 -17.69
N PRO A 473 11.93 7.93 -18.36
CA PRO A 473 11.52 9.12 -19.11
C PRO A 473 10.50 8.86 -20.23
N ALA A 474 9.39 9.60 -20.17
CA ALA A 474 8.53 10.06 -21.28
C ALA A 474 8.11 9.05 -22.37
N GLN A 475 7.54 7.90 -21.99
CA GLN A 475 6.83 7.02 -22.95
C GLN A 475 5.38 6.70 -22.55
N VAL A 476 4.88 7.28 -21.46
CA VAL A 476 3.45 7.22 -21.11
C VAL A 476 2.74 8.35 -21.87
N PRO A 477 1.47 8.16 -22.32
CA PRO A 477 0.69 9.21 -22.98
C PRO A 477 0.64 10.48 -22.14
N ASP A 478 0.49 11.65 -22.79
CA ASP A 478 0.46 12.97 -22.13
C ASP A 478 -0.62 13.02 -21.04
N TRP A 479 -0.24 12.66 -19.82
CA TRP A 479 -1.14 12.51 -18.68
C TRP A 479 -1.66 13.86 -18.20
N HIS A 480 -0.91 14.95 -18.43
CA HIS A 480 -1.37 16.31 -18.16
C HIS A 480 -2.56 16.67 -19.03
N ARG A 481 -2.76 15.97 -20.15
CA ARG A 481 -3.94 16.15 -20.99
C ARG A 481 -5.16 15.41 -20.46
N TRP A 482 -5.01 14.16 -20.03
CA TRP A 482 -6.15 13.36 -19.56
C TRP A 482 -6.63 13.81 -18.18
N PHE A 483 -5.71 13.98 -17.23
CA PHE A 483 -6.01 14.44 -15.88
C PHE A 483 -6.04 15.96 -15.80
N HIS A 484 -6.67 16.67 -16.75
CA HIS A 484 -6.89 18.11 -16.61
C HIS A 484 -8.39 18.40 -16.41
N PRO A 485 -8.80 19.10 -15.34
CA PRO A 485 -7.96 19.56 -14.23
C PRO A 485 -7.30 18.40 -13.45
N GLU A 486 -6.17 18.69 -12.80
CA GLU A 486 -5.29 17.71 -12.13
C GLU A 486 -6.05 16.91 -11.06
N ILE A 487 -6.94 17.61 -10.36
CA ILE A 487 -7.96 17.03 -9.49
C ILE A 487 -9.32 17.42 -10.07
N PRO A 488 -10.26 16.46 -10.25
CA PRO A 488 -11.59 16.76 -10.77
C PRO A 488 -12.29 17.86 -9.94
N SER A 489 -12.93 18.80 -10.61
CA SER A 489 -13.42 20.05 -10.01
C SER A 489 -14.29 19.79 -8.78
N GLY A 490 -14.02 20.53 -7.71
CA GLY A 490 -14.79 20.47 -6.46
C GLY A 490 -14.54 19.22 -5.60
N THR A 491 -13.42 18.52 -5.79
CA THR A 491 -13.10 17.28 -5.07
C THR A 491 -11.70 17.31 -4.45
N ALA A 492 -11.37 16.26 -3.70
CA ALA A 492 -10.00 15.83 -3.43
C ALA A 492 -9.85 14.36 -3.85
N PHE A 493 -10.40 14.01 -5.01
CA PHE A 493 -10.53 12.62 -5.46
C PHE A 493 -9.16 12.03 -5.81
N GLU A 494 -8.76 10.98 -5.07
CA GLU A 494 -7.49 10.26 -5.25
C GLU A 494 -6.26 11.19 -5.31
N GLU A 495 -6.27 12.22 -4.48
CA GLU A 495 -5.24 13.26 -4.44
C GLU A 495 -3.86 12.68 -4.15
N GLU A 496 -3.75 11.64 -3.31
CA GLU A 496 -2.46 10.99 -3.05
C GLU A 496 -1.88 10.35 -4.32
N THR A 497 -2.65 9.53 -5.03
CA THR A 497 -2.17 8.86 -6.26
C THR A 497 -1.88 9.88 -7.35
N ARG A 498 -2.73 10.89 -7.54
CA ARG A 498 -2.60 11.87 -8.62
C ARG A 498 -1.40 12.78 -8.43
N LEU A 499 -1.27 13.40 -7.26
CA LEU A 499 -0.17 14.31 -6.98
C LEU A 499 1.15 13.58 -6.98
N TYR A 500 1.26 12.48 -6.25
CA TYR A 500 2.57 11.91 -5.91
C TYR A 500 2.99 10.71 -6.75
N ASP A 501 2.05 9.88 -7.20
CA ASP A 501 2.38 8.69 -7.98
C ASP A 501 2.31 8.98 -9.49
N ILE A 502 1.30 9.73 -9.94
CA ILE A 502 1.21 10.20 -11.33
C ILE A 502 2.05 11.46 -11.55
N GLY A 503 2.17 12.35 -10.56
CA GLY A 503 2.91 13.61 -10.73
C GLY A 503 2.11 14.69 -11.48
N VAL A 504 0.78 14.71 -11.35
CA VAL A 504 -0.04 15.81 -11.87
C VAL A 504 -0.28 16.85 -10.78
N GLY A 505 -0.16 18.13 -11.11
CA GLY A 505 -0.36 19.24 -10.16
C GLY A 505 0.93 20.00 -9.87
N ASP A 506 0.78 21.17 -9.24
CA ASP A 506 1.89 21.96 -8.72
C ASP A 506 1.99 21.74 -7.21
N GLU A 507 2.85 20.83 -6.78
CA GLU A 507 3.13 20.59 -5.36
C GLU A 507 3.76 21.80 -4.64
N THR A 508 4.16 22.84 -5.38
CA THR A 508 4.68 24.09 -4.81
C THR A 508 3.61 25.17 -4.63
N ASP A 509 2.41 24.99 -5.20
CA ASP A 509 1.28 25.89 -5.00
C ASP A 509 0.66 25.68 -3.62
N LYS A 510 1.17 26.44 -2.66
CA LYS A 510 0.67 26.44 -1.28
C LYS A 510 -0.82 26.73 -1.17
N VAL A 511 -1.38 27.61 -2.01
CA VAL A 511 -2.79 27.99 -1.92
C VAL A 511 -3.65 26.80 -2.30
N TRP A 512 -3.36 26.21 -3.46
CA TRP A 512 -4.06 25.03 -3.93
C TRP A 512 -3.93 23.84 -2.98
N MET A 513 -2.73 23.57 -2.48
CA MET A 513 -2.50 22.50 -1.48
C MET A 513 -3.25 22.73 -0.17
N THR A 514 -3.37 23.99 0.27
CA THR A 514 -4.17 24.35 1.46
C THR A 514 -5.65 24.10 1.20
N GLU A 515 -6.17 24.47 0.02
CA GLU A 515 -7.55 24.20 -0.34
C GLU A 515 -7.87 22.69 -0.44
N LEU A 516 -6.90 21.87 -0.88
CA LEU A 516 -7.06 20.42 -0.88
C LEU A 516 -7.05 19.85 0.55
N LEU A 517 -6.13 20.30 1.42
CA LEU A 517 -6.10 19.86 2.82
C LEU A 517 -7.37 20.30 3.57
N ASP A 518 -7.92 21.47 3.28
CA ASP A 518 -9.19 21.94 3.85
C ASP A 518 -10.38 21.02 3.49
N ARG A 519 -10.33 20.36 2.33
CA ARG A 519 -11.33 19.35 1.91
C ARG A 519 -11.03 17.98 2.53
N ALA A 520 -9.76 17.61 2.59
CA ALA A 520 -9.26 16.31 3.06
C ALA A 520 -8.28 16.44 4.25
N PRO A 521 -8.73 16.90 5.44
CA PRO A 521 -7.85 17.19 6.58
C PRO A 521 -7.08 15.98 7.14
N TYR A 522 -7.52 14.76 6.82
CA TYR A 522 -6.86 13.52 7.25
C TYR A 522 -5.90 12.96 6.20
N SER A 523 -5.57 13.72 5.16
CA SER A 523 -4.56 13.35 4.16
C SER A 523 -3.15 13.59 4.69
N TYR A 524 -2.47 12.50 5.09
CA TYR A 524 -1.11 12.55 5.62
C TYR A 524 -0.12 13.23 4.65
N ARG A 525 -0.19 12.92 3.35
CA ARG A 525 0.77 13.47 2.38
C ARG A 525 0.55 14.95 2.11
N LEU A 526 -0.69 15.41 1.98
CA LEU A 526 -0.98 16.86 1.86
C LEU A 526 -0.45 17.64 3.08
N ALA A 527 -0.70 17.13 4.29
CA ALA A 527 -0.21 17.74 5.52
C ALA A 527 1.33 17.76 5.59
N TYR A 528 1.98 16.67 5.18
CA TYR A 528 3.45 16.59 5.10
C TYR A 528 4.01 17.61 4.11
N ASN A 529 3.44 17.70 2.92
CA ASN A 529 3.89 18.62 1.88
C ASN A 529 3.73 20.08 2.29
N LEU A 530 2.61 20.45 2.91
CA LEU A 530 2.42 21.81 3.43
C LEU A 530 3.44 22.14 4.53
N ALA A 531 3.78 21.18 5.39
CA ALA A 531 4.85 21.36 6.37
C ALA A 531 6.21 21.57 5.71
N TYR A 532 6.51 20.84 4.62
CA TYR A 532 7.72 21.00 3.82
C TYR A 532 7.79 22.38 3.13
N ILE A 533 6.71 22.83 2.49
CA ILE A 533 6.63 24.14 1.83
C ILE A 533 6.85 25.27 2.85
N ASP A 534 6.16 25.22 3.99
CA ASP A 534 6.29 26.23 5.05
C ASP A 534 7.68 26.21 5.73
N ASN A 535 8.41 25.11 5.60
CA ASN A 535 9.80 25.00 6.02
C ASN A 535 10.80 25.58 4.98
N GLY A 536 10.32 26.20 3.90
CA GLY A 536 11.17 26.75 2.85
C GLY A 536 11.61 25.71 1.82
N SER A 537 10.81 24.66 1.63
CA SER A 537 11.06 23.59 0.64
C SER A 537 12.40 22.88 0.87
N SER A 538 12.70 22.58 2.14
CA SER A 538 13.82 21.72 2.52
C SER A 538 13.32 20.57 3.39
N HIS A 539 13.72 19.36 3.01
CA HIS A 539 13.51 18.14 3.79
C HIS A 539 14.46 18.09 5.01
N ASP A 540 15.48 18.94 5.04
CA ASP A 540 16.40 19.03 6.16
C ASP A 540 15.68 19.69 7.34
N HIS A 541 15.53 18.93 8.42
CA HIS A 541 15.07 19.41 9.73
C HIS A 541 13.76 20.21 9.68
N ILE A 542 12.72 19.66 9.01
CA ILE A 542 11.36 20.25 9.07
C ILE A 542 10.98 20.47 10.53
N LYS A 543 10.70 21.73 10.88
CA LYS A 543 10.45 22.12 12.28
C LYS A 543 9.24 21.37 12.83
N PRO A 544 9.32 20.81 14.05
CA PRO A 544 8.20 20.09 14.66
C PRO A 544 6.88 20.87 14.68
N ALA A 545 6.94 22.18 14.92
CA ALA A 545 5.77 23.07 14.91
C ALA A 545 4.98 23.05 13.58
N MET A 546 5.62 22.72 12.45
CA MET A 546 4.93 22.58 11.16
C MET A 546 4.10 21.30 11.12
N PHE A 547 4.63 20.19 11.63
CA PHE A 547 3.86 18.95 11.77
C PHE A 547 2.75 19.08 12.82
N GLU A 548 3.01 19.76 13.94
CA GLU A 548 1.99 20.06 14.95
C GLU A 548 0.81 20.85 14.38
N LYS A 549 1.09 21.80 13.49
CA LYS A 549 0.07 22.60 12.79
C LYS A 549 -0.71 21.78 11.75
N TYR A 550 -0.02 21.16 10.81
CA TYR A 550 -0.66 20.56 9.63
C TYR A 550 -1.18 19.14 9.85
N MET A 551 -0.64 18.42 10.83
CA MET A 551 -1.10 17.06 11.16
C MET A 551 -1.98 17.01 12.40
N ALA A 552 -2.42 18.16 12.95
CA ALA A 552 -3.16 18.26 14.20
C ALA A 552 -4.33 17.26 14.31
N ASP A 553 -5.10 17.12 13.21
CA ASP A 553 -6.26 16.22 13.15
C ASP A 553 -5.91 14.73 13.17
N MET A 554 -4.65 14.37 12.94
CA MET A 554 -4.15 12.97 12.93
C MET A 554 -3.31 12.62 14.16
N LEU A 555 -2.81 13.64 14.88
CA LEU A 555 -1.97 13.43 16.06
C LEU A 555 -2.77 12.77 17.19
N GLY A 556 -2.35 11.56 17.58
CA GLY A 556 -2.91 10.82 18.71
C GLY A 556 -3.59 9.50 18.35
N PHE A 557 -3.75 9.18 17.06
CA PHE A 557 -4.26 7.86 16.62
C PHE A 557 -3.62 7.36 15.33
N HIS A 558 -3.12 8.25 14.47
CA HIS A 558 -2.50 7.86 13.21
C HIS A 558 -0.99 7.65 13.40
N ARG A 559 -0.55 6.40 13.42
CA ARG A 559 0.85 6.01 13.70
C ARG A 559 1.84 6.76 12.82
N ARG A 560 1.62 6.83 11.50
CA ARG A 560 2.53 7.52 10.56
C ARG A 560 2.72 9.00 10.91
N ALA A 561 1.63 9.75 11.13
CA ALA A 561 1.69 11.16 11.53
C ALA A 561 2.43 11.35 12.87
N MET A 562 2.09 10.52 13.87
CA MET A 562 2.73 10.58 15.19
C MET A 562 4.24 10.27 15.10
N ARG A 563 4.63 9.26 14.32
CA ARG A 563 6.04 8.89 14.10
C ARG A 563 6.80 9.99 13.36
N THR A 564 6.19 10.63 12.36
CA THR A 564 6.79 11.76 11.65
C THR A 564 7.08 12.93 12.59
N LEU A 565 6.12 13.29 13.47
CA LEU A 565 6.35 14.30 14.50
C LEU A 565 7.46 13.86 15.46
N ALA A 566 7.43 12.62 15.95
CA ALA A 566 8.44 12.12 16.87
C ALA A 566 9.85 12.20 16.27
N ASN A 567 10.01 11.75 15.01
CA ASN A 567 11.28 11.80 14.29
C ASN A 567 11.80 13.23 14.06
N SER A 568 10.92 14.23 13.98
CA SER A 568 11.37 15.64 13.90
C SER A 568 12.06 16.13 15.18
N TYR A 569 11.91 15.40 16.30
CA TYR A 569 12.60 15.65 17.56
C TYR A 569 13.80 14.71 17.79
N TYR A 570 14.28 13.96 16.78
CA TYR A 570 15.33 12.94 16.93
C TYR A 570 16.62 13.42 17.62
N ASP A 571 17.00 14.69 17.45
CA ASP A 571 18.18 15.27 18.10
C ASP A 571 17.90 15.86 19.50
N GLN A 572 16.66 15.77 19.98
CA GLN A 572 16.20 16.23 21.29
C GLN A 572 15.71 15.03 22.12
N PRO A 573 16.61 14.30 22.82
CA PRO A 573 16.28 13.00 23.42
C PRO A 573 15.05 12.98 24.32
N ALA A 574 14.82 14.04 25.12
CA ALA A 574 13.65 14.11 26.00
C ALA A 574 12.33 14.24 25.23
N GLU A 575 12.29 15.06 24.18
CA GLU A 575 11.09 15.21 23.34
C GLU A 575 10.89 13.99 22.44
N TYR A 576 11.95 13.46 21.83
CA TYR A 576 11.88 12.20 21.07
C TYR A 576 11.30 11.07 21.91
N GLU A 577 11.80 10.87 23.14
CA GLU A 577 11.31 9.85 24.07
C GLU A 577 9.81 10.03 24.35
N LYS A 578 9.40 11.25 24.66
CA LYS A 578 8.01 11.61 24.97
C LYS A 578 7.07 11.30 23.81
N TYR A 579 7.43 11.67 22.58
CA TYR A 579 6.57 11.44 21.42
C TYR A 579 6.63 9.98 20.94
N SER A 580 7.82 9.40 20.80
CA SER A 580 8.01 8.02 20.36
C SER A 580 7.39 7.01 21.34
N SER A 581 7.38 7.29 22.65
CA SER A 581 6.69 6.41 23.62
C SER A 581 5.19 6.35 23.36
N ARG A 582 4.57 7.47 22.96
CA ARG A 582 3.14 7.50 22.56
C ARG A 582 2.87 6.76 21.26
N VAL A 583 3.84 6.74 20.34
CA VAL A 583 3.77 5.88 19.13
C VAL A 583 3.81 4.41 19.57
N ALA A 584 4.73 4.06 20.48
CA ALA A 584 4.89 2.70 20.99
C ALA A 584 3.71 2.20 21.85
N GLU A 585 2.90 3.10 22.42
CA GLU A 585 1.65 2.73 23.10
C GLU A 585 0.60 2.15 22.14
N ILE A 586 0.53 2.65 20.90
CA ILE A 586 -0.42 2.18 19.88
C ILE A 586 0.19 1.13 18.95
N ASP A 587 1.51 1.11 18.81
CA ASP A 587 2.28 0.11 18.06
C ASP A 587 3.49 -0.37 18.88
N PRO A 588 3.33 -1.39 19.74
CA PRO A 588 4.37 -1.84 20.66
C PRO A 588 5.70 -2.28 20.02
N ASP A 589 5.72 -2.57 18.72
CA ASP A 589 6.98 -2.88 18.01
C ASP A 589 7.96 -1.69 18.02
N GLU A 590 7.46 -0.46 18.16
CA GLU A 590 8.26 0.78 18.21
C GLU A 590 9.05 0.94 19.53
N TYR A 591 8.73 0.14 20.58
CA TYR A 591 9.59 0.08 21.77
C TYR A 591 11.01 -0.40 21.42
N LEU A 592 11.16 -1.23 20.39
CA LEU A 592 12.46 -1.68 19.92
C LEU A 592 13.27 -0.54 19.29
N ASP A 593 12.61 0.40 18.60
CA ASP A 593 13.27 1.59 18.03
C ASP A 593 13.72 2.57 19.11
N LEU A 594 12.93 2.72 20.18
CA LEU A 594 13.35 3.46 21.39
C LEU A 594 14.53 2.79 22.10
N GLY A 595 14.52 1.46 22.22
CA GLY A 595 15.63 0.69 22.77
C GLY A 595 16.93 0.93 21.98
N PHE A 596 16.85 0.82 20.66
CA PHE A 596 17.96 1.11 19.75
C PHE A 596 18.43 2.57 19.87
N TYR A 597 17.51 3.53 19.86
CA TYR A 597 17.82 4.96 19.94
C TYR A 597 18.66 5.33 21.17
N PHE A 598 18.31 4.80 22.34
CA PHE A 598 19.06 5.06 23.58
C PHE A 598 20.35 4.25 23.68
N ARG A 599 20.41 3.08 23.04
CA ARG A 599 21.63 2.28 22.94
C ARG A 599 22.72 3.04 22.18
N GLU A 600 22.39 3.61 21.02
CA GLU A 600 23.33 4.38 20.20
C GLU A 600 23.81 5.69 20.87
N ARG A 601 23.22 6.05 22.01
CA ARG A 601 23.57 7.23 22.81
C ARG A 601 24.15 6.87 24.17
N ASP A 602 24.55 5.61 24.35
CA ASP A 602 25.14 5.08 25.58
C ASP A 602 24.27 5.21 26.84
N ASP A 603 22.95 5.40 26.71
CA ASP A 603 22.00 5.36 27.83
C ASP A 603 21.46 3.93 28.02
N ALA A 604 22.33 3.07 28.54
CA ALA A 604 22.04 1.65 28.70
C ALA A 604 20.82 1.37 29.62
N GLY A 605 20.55 2.25 30.58
CA GLY A 605 19.40 2.11 31.49
C GLY A 605 18.08 2.27 30.74
N LYS A 606 17.94 3.32 29.93
CA LYS A 606 16.74 3.52 29.11
C LYS A 606 16.64 2.51 27.97
N ALA A 607 17.76 2.20 27.31
CA ALA A 607 17.79 1.19 26.26
C ALA A 607 17.25 -0.15 26.75
N ALA A 608 17.73 -0.64 27.90
CA ALA A 608 17.25 -1.88 28.51
C ALA A 608 15.77 -1.82 28.88
N ARG A 609 15.31 -0.72 29.48
CA ARG A 609 13.88 -0.53 29.81
C ARG A 609 13.00 -0.67 28.58
N TYR A 610 13.36 -0.02 27.47
CA TYR A 610 12.56 -0.05 26.25
C TYR A 610 12.66 -1.36 25.49
N TYR A 611 13.83 -1.99 25.43
CA TYR A 611 13.92 -3.33 24.89
C TYR A 611 13.08 -4.33 25.70
N LEU A 612 13.08 -4.28 27.03
CA LEU A 612 12.22 -5.14 27.86
C LEU A 612 10.73 -4.92 27.57
N LEU A 613 10.29 -3.66 27.41
CA LEU A 613 8.92 -3.34 26.97
C LEU A 613 8.61 -3.93 25.59
N GLY A 614 9.56 -3.87 24.65
CA GLY A 614 9.44 -4.52 23.36
C GLY A 614 9.34 -6.05 23.48
N PHE A 615 10.16 -6.69 24.30
CA PHE A 615 10.07 -8.13 24.56
C PHE A 615 8.71 -8.55 25.12
N GLU A 616 8.17 -7.75 26.04
CA GLU A 616 6.87 -8.00 26.64
C GLU A 616 5.72 -7.78 25.64
N LYS A 617 5.72 -6.64 24.93
CA LYS A 617 4.53 -6.12 24.23
C LYS A 617 4.58 -6.19 22.71
N ALA A 618 5.76 -6.20 22.10
CA ALA A 618 5.89 -6.23 20.63
C ALA A 618 5.26 -7.50 20.04
N ARG A 619 4.64 -7.37 18.88
CA ARG A 619 4.00 -8.48 18.16
C ARG A 619 4.96 -9.15 17.18
N ASP A 620 5.91 -8.39 16.60
CA ASP A 620 6.93 -8.97 15.72
C ASP A 620 8.02 -9.70 16.53
N ARG A 621 7.78 -10.98 16.78
CA ARG A 621 8.71 -11.84 17.53
C ARG A 621 10.05 -12.03 16.81
N VAL A 622 10.08 -11.96 15.48
CA VAL A 622 11.33 -12.04 14.71
C VAL A 622 12.16 -10.78 14.95
N ARG A 623 11.54 -9.60 14.89
CA ARG A 623 12.21 -8.32 15.18
C ARG A 623 12.68 -8.23 16.63
N THR A 624 11.86 -8.68 17.59
CA THR A 624 12.24 -8.76 19.00
C THR A 624 13.47 -9.67 19.19
N ALA A 625 13.44 -10.88 18.62
CA ALA A 625 14.56 -11.81 18.69
C ALA A 625 15.83 -11.27 17.99
N ASN A 626 15.68 -10.49 16.91
CA ASN A 626 16.79 -9.80 16.25
C ASN A 626 17.44 -8.69 17.10
N ASN A 627 16.76 -8.22 18.16
CA ASN A 627 17.26 -7.19 19.08
C ASN A 627 17.65 -7.76 20.46
N SER A 628 17.69 -9.09 20.64
CA SER A 628 17.91 -9.73 21.95
C SER A 628 19.35 -9.65 22.45
N LEU A 629 20.36 -9.72 21.56
CA LEU A 629 21.77 -9.94 21.95
C LEU A 629 22.28 -8.90 22.94
N TRP A 630 22.10 -7.62 22.61
CA TRP A 630 22.55 -6.53 23.46
C TRP A 630 21.85 -6.57 24.83
N LEU A 631 20.53 -6.84 24.85
CA LEU A 631 19.75 -6.89 26.08
C LEU A 631 20.19 -8.05 26.97
N VAL A 632 20.41 -9.24 26.40
CA VAL A 632 20.90 -10.42 27.13
C VAL A 632 22.27 -10.14 27.75
N LYS A 633 23.20 -9.56 26.98
CA LYS A 633 24.53 -9.15 27.48
C LYS A 633 24.41 -8.15 28.63
N TYR A 634 23.54 -7.15 28.48
CA TYR A 634 23.30 -6.13 29.49
C TYR A 634 22.74 -6.71 30.80
N LEU A 635 21.68 -7.54 30.71
CA LEU A 635 21.04 -8.17 31.86
C LEU A 635 22.00 -9.10 32.61
N HIS A 636 22.75 -9.92 31.86
CA HIS A 636 23.78 -10.78 32.43
C HIS A 636 24.86 -9.96 33.16
N GLY A 637 25.37 -8.89 32.53
CA GLY A 637 26.36 -7.99 33.14
C GLY A 637 25.85 -7.25 34.39
N LYS A 638 24.54 -7.07 34.53
CA LYS A 638 23.89 -6.51 35.74
C LYS A 638 23.59 -7.54 36.82
N GLY A 639 23.80 -8.84 36.54
CA GLY A 639 23.49 -9.93 37.45
C GLY A 639 22.02 -10.37 37.45
N ASP A 640 21.21 -9.90 36.50
CA ASP A 640 19.81 -10.34 36.34
C ASP A 640 19.75 -11.62 35.49
N ALA A 641 20.21 -12.72 36.08
CA ALA A 641 20.35 -14.00 35.39
C ALA A 641 19.01 -14.59 34.95
N GLU A 642 17.94 -14.39 35.73
CA GLU A 642 16.60 -14.91 35.41
C GLU A 642 16.04 -14.23 34.15
N MET A 643 16.10 -12.90 34.07
CA MET A 643 15.60 -12.19 32.91
C MET A 643 16.49 -12.41 31.67
N ALA A 644 17.82 -12.49 31.85
CA ALA A 644 18.73 -12.82 30.76
C ALA A 644 18.41 -14.20 30.16
N GLU A 645 18.15 -15.20 31.02
CA GLU A 645 17.74 -16.54 30.61
C GLU A 645 16.45 -16.53 29.82
N LYS A 646 15.42 -15.86 30.37
CA LYS A 646 14.12 -15.75 29.71
C LYS A 646 14.23 -15.11 28.33
N VAL A 647 14.83 -13.93 28.24
CA VAL A 647 15.00 -13.20 26.98
C VAL A 647 15.81 -14.03 25.96
N GLY A 648 16.90 -14.67 26.40
CA GLY A 648 17.74 -15.50 25.55
C GLY A 648 16.99 -16.72 25.01
N ALA A 649 16.33 -17.48 25.88
CA ALA A 649 15.59 -18.68 25.51
C ALA A 649 14.40 -18.35 24.58
N ASP A 650 13.59 -17.33 24.93
CA ASP A 650 12.45 -16.90 24.12
C ASP A 650 12.90 -16.44 22.73
N ALA A 651 14.02 -15.71 22.63
CA ALA A 651 14.57 -15.27 21.34
C ALA A 651 15.09 -16.43 20.48
N ALA A 652 15.68 -17.46 21.10
CA ALA A 652 16.13 -18.66 20.42
C ALA A 652 14.95 -19.51 19.89
N GLU A 653 13.82 -19.54 20.60
CA GLU A 653 12.61 -20.28 20.17
C GLU A 653 12.00 -19.74 18.87
N VAL A 654 12.21 -18.45 18.56
CA VAL A 654 11.81 -17.86 17.26
C VAL A 654 12.67 -18.38 16.10
N TYR A 655 13.80 -19.02 16.40
CA TYR A 655 14.80 -19.47 15.43
C TYR A 655 15.27 -18.35 14.49
N SER A 656 15.32 -17.11 14.97
CA SER A 656 16.04 -16.04 14.26
C SER A 656 17.55 -16.22 14.44
N TYR A 657 18.35 -15.80 13.46
CA TYR A 657 19.82 -15.93 13.55
C TYR A 657 20.37 -15.25 14.81
N THR A 658 20.03 -13.97 15.03
CA THR A 658 20.47 -13.24 16.23
C THR A 658 19.85 -13.78 17.51
N GLY A 659 18.62 -14.29 17.47
CA GLY A 659 17.99 -14.92 18.63
C GLY A 659 18.76 -16.16 19.10
N LEU A 660 19.13 -17.04 18.17
CA LEU A 660 19.98 -18.20 18.45
C LEU A 660 21.36 -17.75 18.96
N GLN A 661 22.00 -16.78 18.31
CA GLN A 661 23.30 -16.25 18.76
C GLN A 661 23.27 -15.68 20.18
N SER A 662 22.19 -15.02 20.55
CA SER A 662 22.04 -14.43 21.89
C SER A 662 21.99 -15.49 22.97
N TYR A 663 21.30 -16.60 22.70
CA TYR A 663 21.23 -17.69 23.66
C TYR A 663 22.51 -18.52 23.69
N ILE A 664 23.17 -18.74 22.54
CA ILE A 664 24.48 -19.38 22.50
C ILE A 664 25.48 -18.57 23.35
N TRP A 665 25.52 -17.24 23.17
CA TRP A 665 26.39 -16.38 23.96
C TRP A 665 26.12 -16.50 25.47
N LEU A 666 24.85 -16.49 25.89
CA LEU A 666 24.48 -16.62 27.30
C LEU A 666 24.88 -17.97 27.88
N GLN A 667 24.69 -19.05 27.12
CA GLN A 667 25.08 -20.40 27.52
C GLN A 667 26.59 -20.53 27.68
N GLU A 668 27.39 -19.94 26.78
CA GLU A 668 28.85 -19.87 26.95
C GLU A 668 29.24 -19.08 28.21
N ALA A 669 28.65 -17.89 28.39
CA ALA A 669 28.93 -17.01 29.53
C ALA A 669 28.58 -17.64 30.90
N THR A 670 27.64 -18.59 30.91
CA THR A 670 27.19 -19.31 32.12
C THR A 670 27.76 -20.73 32.22
N GLY A 671 28.69 -21.11 31.33
CA GLY A 671 29.37 -22.42 31.36
C GLY A 671 28.55 -23.60 30.83
N ARG A 672 27.41 -23.37 30.20
CA ARG A 672 26.51 -24.40 29.63
C ARG A 672 26.91 -24.76 28.18
N TRP A 673 28.15 -25.18 28.00
CA TRP A 673 28.77 -25.43 26.70
C TRP A 673 28.06 -26.46 25.81
N SER A 674 27.50 -27.53 26.39
CA SER A 674 26.75 -28.53 25.62
C SER A 674 25.51 -27.90 24.95
N GLY A 675 24.77 -27.04 25.65
CA GLY A 675 23.63 -26.32 25.09
C GLY A 675 24.04 -25.31 24.03
N ALA A 676 25.17 -24.63 24.23
CA ALA A 676 25.71 -23.65 23.28
C ALA A 676 26.02 -24.31 21.93
N LEU A 677 26.68 -25.47 21.95
CA LEU A 677 27.00 -26.24 20.74
C LEU A 677 25.75 -26.77 20.04
N ASP A 678 24.75 -27.25 20.80
CA ASP A 678 23.48 -27.70 20.23
C ASP A 678 22.70 -26.56 19.53
N THR A 679 22.67 -25.39 20.16
CA THR A 679 22.00 -24.20 19.60
C THR A 679 22.75 -23.67 18.37
N ALA A 680 24.10 -23.74 18.37
CA ALA A 680 24.92 -23.40 17.20
C ALA A 680 24.61 -24.28 15.99
N ARG A 681 24.47 -25.61 16.19
CA ARG A 681 24.05 -26.53 15.12
C ARG A 681 22.69 -26.16 14.53
N LYS A 682 21.70 -25.87 15.39
CA LYS A 682 20.36 -25.41 14.95
C LYS A 682 20.45 -24.13 14.12
N CYS A 683 21.37 -23.23 14.45
CA CYS A 683 21.62 -22.03 13.67
C CYS A 683 22.15 -22.36 12.27
N ASP A 684 23.14 -23.26 12.18
CA ASP A 684 23.73 -23.69 10.92
C ASP A 684 22.77 -24.48 10.02
N GLU A 685 21.94 -25.35 10.61
CA GLU A 685 20.88 -26.07 9.90
C GLU A 685 19.93 -25.10 9.19
N ARG A 686 19.56 -24.00 9.87
CA ARG A 686 18.60 -23.03 9.35
C ARG A 686 19.21 -22.00 8.41
N TYR A 687 20.37 -21.43 8.74
CA TYR A 687 20.92 -20.25 8.07
C TYR A 687 22.13 -20.54 7.17
N SER A 688 22.86 -21.62 7.46
CA SER A 688 24.12 -21.93 6.77
C SER A 688 23.97 -23.04 5.71
N LYS A 689 22.72 -23.43 5.36
CA LYS A 689 22.42 -24.59 4.50
C LYS A 689 23.12 -25.87 4.99
N GLY A 690 23.22 -26.03 6.31
CA GLY A 690 23.93 -27.15 6.93
C GLY A 690 25.46 -27.08 6.88
N LYS A 691 26.06 -25.95 6.44
CA LYS A 691 27.49 -25.71 6.66
C LYS A 691 27.72 -25.34 8.13
N PRO A 692 28.71 -25.94 8.82
CA PRO A 692 28.91 -25.76 10.26
C PRO A 692 29.69 -24.46 10.56
N VAL A 693 29.11 -23.30 10.25
CA VAL A 693 29.76 -21.98 10.44
C VAL A 693 29.75 -21.58 11.90
N GLU A 694 28.57 -21.54 12.52
CA GLU A 694 28.42 -21.22 13.94
C GLU A 694 29.02 -22.34 14.79
N GLU A 695 28.69 -23.61 14.50
CA GLU A 695 29.18 -24.76 15.28
C GLU A 695 30.71 -24.77 15.35
N SER A 696 31.41 -24.58 14.23
CA SER A 696 32.88 -24.58 14.22
C SER A 696 33.46 -23.43 15.07
N ALA A 697 32.87 -22.24 15.01
CA ALA A 697 33.28 -21.09 15.82
C ALA A 697 33.14 -21.37 17.32
N HIS A 698 32.03 -21.97 17.72
CA HIS A 698 31.72 -22.31 19.12
C HIS A 698 32.55 -23.51 19.63
N LEU A 699 32.82 -24.50 18.78
CA LEU A 699 33.69 -25.66 19.09
C LEU A 699 35.11 -25.23 19.45
N ILE A 700 35.69 -24.23 18.78
CA ILE A 700 37.04 -23.74 19.11
C ILE A 700 37.08 -23.09 20.50
N ARG A 701 36.07 -22.26 20.82
CA ARG A 701 35.98 -21.65 22.15
C ARG A 701 35.77 -22.70 23.23
N ALA A 702 34.88 -23.68 22.98
CA ALA A 702 34.64 -24.79 23.89
C ALA A 702 35.90 -25.65 24.09
N MET A 703 36.68 -25.92 23.04
CA MET A 703 37.91 -26.72 23.15
C MET A 703 38.97 -26.05 24.04
N LYS A 704 39.00 -24.71 24.04
CA LYS A 704 39.90 -23.92 24.90
C LYS A 704 39.38 -23.80 26.34
N ALA A 705 38.09 -23.52 26.52
CA ALA A 705 37.51 -23.16 27.81
C ALA A 705 36.93 -24.36 28.59
N ALA A 706 36.40 -25.36 27.90
CA ALA A 706 35.70 -26.51 28.48
C ALA A 706 35.75 -27.75 27.57
N PRO A 707 36.95 -28.31 27.31
CA PRO A 707 37.18 -29.39 26.34
C PRO A 707 36.38 -30.67 26.64
N GLN A 708 35.93 -30.87 27.89
CA GLN A 708 35.10 -32.02 28.27
C GLN A 708 33.72 -32.05 27.59
N TYR A 709 33.27 -30.94 27.01
CA TYR A 709 31.99 -30.87 26.27
C TYR A 709 32.17 -30.99 24.74
N VAL A 710 33.39 -31.14 24.26
CA VAL A 710 33.71 -31.19 22.83
C VAL A 710 33.85 -32.63 22.36
N ASP A 711 33.11 -32.99 21.31
CA ASP A 711 33.40 -34.20 20.53
C ASP A 711 34.69 -33.95 19.73
N ARG A 712 35.74 -34.68 20.10
CA ARG A 712 37.07 -34.48 19.53
C ARG A 712 37.16 -34.92 18.07
N GLU A 713 36.45 -35.97 17.67
CA GLU A 713 36.43 -36.41 16.26
C GLU A 713 35.71 -35.39 15.38
N GLN A 714 34.63 -34.81 15.90
CA GLN A 714 33.91 -33.74 15.20
C GLN A 714 34.76 -32.48 15.08
N TYR A 715 35.41 -32.07 16.17
CA TYR A 715 36.34 -30.94 16.18
C TYR A 715 37.46 -31.10 15.14
N ASP A 716 38.19 -32.22 15.19
CA ASP A 716 39.33 -32.46 14.30
C ASP A 716 38.91 -32.47 12.82
N ARG A 717 37.73 -33.01 12.52
CA ARG A 717 37.15 -33.01 11.17
C ARG A 717 36.82 -31.62 10.66
N LEU A 718 36.08 -30.83 11.45
CA LEU A 718 35.61 -29.51 11.04
C LEU A 718 36.77 -28.52 10.96
N ILE A 719 37.62 -28.48 11.97
CA ILE A 719 38.76 -27.56 12.02
C ILE A 719 39.83 -27.96 11.02
N GLY A 720 40.09 -29.26 10.82
CA GLY A 720 41.01 -29.75 9.80
C GLY A 720 40.59 -29.38 8.37
N SER A 721 39.31 -29.17 8.10
CA SER A 721 38.84 -28.73 6.78
C SER A 721 39.16 -27.25 6.49
N ILE A 722 39.15 -26.40 7.52
CA ILE A 722 39.41 -24.95 7.43
C ILE A 722 40.92 -24.67 7.55
N PHE A 723 41.59 -25.40 8.44
CA PHE A 723 43.02 -25.34 8.69
C PHE A 723 43.69 -26.67 8.33
N PRO A 724 43.88 -26.97 7.03
CA PRO A 724 44.47 -28.25 6.60
C PRO A 724 45.93 -28.43 7.06
N ALA A 725 46.63 -27.32 7.34
CA ALA A 725 47.98 -27.31 7.91
C ALA A 725 47.98 -27.12 9.45
N GLY A 726 46.82 -27.23 10.09
CA GLY A 726 46.62 -26.85 11.49
C GLY A 726 46.56 -25.34 11.71
N ILE A 727 46.13 -24.93 12.89
CA ILE A 727 46.16 -23.52 13.31
C ILE A 727 47.61 -23.12 13.57
N GLN A 728 48.10 -22.10 12.86
CA GLN A 728 49.51 -21.68 12.91
C GLN A 728 49.66 -20.38 13.71
N GLU A 729 50.44 -20.45 14.79
CA GLU A 729 50.83 -19.26 15.55
C GLU A 729 51.93 -18.49 14.82
N VAL A 730 51.75 -17.17 14.74
CA VAL A 730 52.64 -16.25 14.02
C VAL A 730 52.73 -14.90 14.73
N THR A 731 53.79 -14.17 14.44
CA THR A 731 53.98 -12.78 14.87
C THR A 731 54.28 -11.91 13.65
N LEU A 732 54.37 -10.59 13.81
CA LEU A 732 54.81 -9.70 12.74
C LEU A 732 56.15 -10.16 12.11
N ALA A 733 57.07 -10.69 12.93
CA ALA A 733 58.37 -11.18 12.45
C ALA A 733 58.28 -12.44 11.57
N SER A 734 57.14 -13.13 11.56
CA SER A 734 56.88 -14.29 10.69
C SER A 734 56.67 -13.91 9.22
N PHE A 735 56.64 -12.62 8.89
CA PHE A 735 56.33 -12.10 7.57
C PHE A 735 57.43 -11.14 7.06
N SER A 736 58.12 -11.56 6.00
CA SER A 736 59.22 -10.79 5.38
C SER A 736 59.14 -10.66 3.86
N VAL A 737 58.26 -11.45 3.23
CA VAL A 737 58.00 -11.43 1.78
C VAL A 737 56.54 -11.03 1.53
N PRO A 738 56.22 -10.38 0.39
CA PRO A 738 54.84 -10.06 0.04
C PRO A 738 53.91 -11.27 0.16
N PRO A 739 52.68 -11.09 0.68
CA PRO A 739 51.80 -12.22 0.96
C PRO A 739 51.35 -12.88 -0.33
N GLN A 740 51.37 -14.22 -0.36
CA GLN A 740 50.78 -15.00 -1.45
C GLN A 740 49.28 -15.22 -1.25
N LYS A 741 48.84 -15.18 0.00
CA LYS A 741 47.47 -15.42 0.46
C LYS A 741 47.14 -14.50 1.62
N GLY A 742 45.85 -14.29 1.88
CA GLY A 742 45.37 -13.49 2.99
C GLY A 742 43.92 -13.05 2.78
N VAL A 743 43.50 -12.03 3.51
CA VAL A 743 42.16 -11.45 3.40
C VAL A 743 42.25 -10.00 2.94
N SER A 744 41.71 -9.72 1.77
CA SER A 744 41.64 -8.37 1.22
C SER A 744 40.48 -7.59 1.85
N ILE A 745 40.79 -6.37 2.30
CA ILE A 745 39.79 -5.35 2.62
C ILE A 745 39.35 -4.70 1.30
N ARG A 746 38.06 -4.76 0.96
CA ARG A 746 37.55 -4.28 -0.34
C ARG A 746 36.89 -2.91 -0.24
N GLU A 747 36.33 -2.58 0.92
CA GLU A 747 35.67 -1.29 1.19
C GLU A 747 36.31 -0.58 2.38
N THR A 748 35.96 0.69 2.60
CA THR A 748 36.47 1.50 3.70
C THR A 748 35.36 2.35 4.29
N ASN A 749 35.37 2.50 5.62
CA ASN A 749 34.46 3.36 6.38
C ASN A 749 35.25 4.21 7.38
N SER A 750 34.58 5.17 8.03
CA SER A 750 35.21 6.08 8.98
C SER A 750 35.85 5.37 10.18
N PHE A 751 35.38 4.17 10.55
CA PHE A 751 35.99 3.38 11.61
C PHE A 751 37.36 2.82 11.18
N LEU A 752 37.44 2.21 9.98
CA LEU A 752 38.67 1.64 9.44
C LEU A 752 39.75 2.72 9.25
N GLU A 753 39.40 3.87 8.68
CA GLU A 753 40.35 4.97 8.46
C GLU A 753 40.97 5.46 9.77
N ARG A 754 40.14 5.67 10.80
CA ARG A 754 40.60 6.08 12.14
C ARG A 754 41.52 5.06 12.80
N ASN A 755 41.45 3.79 12.40
CA ASN A 755 42.28 2.71 12.90
C ASN A 755 43.42 2.30 11.94
N GLY A 756 43.69 3.13 10.92
CA GLY A 756 44.80 2.90 9.97
C GLY A 756 44.56 1.76 8.96
N LEU A 757 43.31 1.31 8.80
CA LEU A 757 42.89 0.30 7.84
C LEU A 757 42.22 0.95 6.62
N LYS A 758 42.41 0.38 5.43
CA LYS A 758 41.76 0.85 4.20
C LYS A 758 41.65 -0.26 3.15
N SER A 759 40.84 0.00 2.13
CA SER A 759 40.69 -0.86 0.96
C SER A 759 42.04 -1.09 0.27
N GLY A 760 42.25 -2.32 -0.18
CA GLY A 760 43.51 -2.80 -0.78
C GLY A 760 44.53 -3.34 0.21
N MET A 761 44.35 -3.14 1.53
CA MET A 761 45.18 -3.81 2.54
C MET A 761 44.82 -5.30 2.65
N ILE A 762 45.82 -6.12 2.98
CA ILE A 762 45.68 -7.57 3.12
C ILE A 762 45.98 -7.98 4.56
N ILE A 763 45.01 -8.55 5.25
CA ILE A 763 45.18 -9.15 6.58
C ILE A 763 45.77 -10.55 6.40
N VAL A 764 46.88 -10.82 7.07
CA VAL A 764 47.58 -12.12 7.01
C VAL A 764 47.62 -12.84 8.35
N ALA A 765 47.29 -12.13 9.43
CA ALA A 765 47.14 -12.71 10.75
C ALA A 765 46.16 -11.90 11.62
N LEU A 766 45.51 -12.60 12.55
CA LEU A 766 44.67 -12.02 13.59
C LEU A 766 44.96 -12.73 14.92
N ASP A 767 45.13 -11.96 15.99
CA ASP A 767 45.36 -12.45 17.36
C ASP A 767 46.50 -13.46 17.50
N GLY A 768 47.55 -13.31 16.67
CA GLY A 768 48.70 -14.21 16.66
C GLY A 768 48.49 -15.49 15.86
N TYR A 769 47.40 -15.62 15.10
CA TYR A 769 47.16 -16.76 14.21
C TYR A 769 47.15 -16.34 12.75
N ARG A 770 47.76 -17.17 11.88
CA ARG A 770 47.77 -16.93 10.44
C ARG A 770 46.38 -17.11 9.83
N THR A 771 46.05 -16.27 8.85
CA THR A 771 44.78 -16.30 8.11
C THR A 771 45.04 -16.24 6.61
N ASP A 772 45.16 -17.39 5.95
CA ASP A 772 45.43 -17.48 4.51
C ASP A 772 44.14 -17.32 3.66
N THR A 773 42.98 -17.56 4.25
CA THR A 773 41.66 -17.40 3.60
C THR A 773 40.70 -16.62 4.49
N PHE A 774 39.61 -16.15 3.91
CA PHE A 774 38.53 -15.47 4.61
C PHE A 774 37.86 -16.39 5.63
N ASP A 775 37.67 -17.67 5.30
CA ASP A 775 37.13 -18.65 6.25
C ASP A 775 38.05 -18.83 7.47
N GLN A 776 39.38 -18.87 7.26
CA GLN A 776 40.34 -18.91 8.36
C GLN A 776 40.29 -17.62 9.19
N TYR A 777 40.18 -16.46 8.56
CA TYR A 777 40.00 -15.19 9.27
C TYR A 777 38.73 -15.15 10.10
N LEU A 778 37.59 -15.55 9.53
CA LEU A 778 36.31 -15.63 10.25
C LEU A 778 36.44 -16.56 11.46
N MET A 779 37.15 -17.68 11.30
CA MET A 779 37.35 -18.66 12.35
C MET A 779 38.29 -18.18 13.47
N VAL A 780 39.45 -17.61 13.12
CA VAL A 780 40.37 -16.99 14.08
C VAL A 780 39.68 -15.87 14.84
N ARG A 781 38.91 -15.03 14.14
CA ARG A 781 38.16 -13.93 14.73
C ARG A 781 37.16 -14.41 15.78
N ALA A 782 36.60 -15.60 15.60
CA ALA A 782 35.63 -16.20 16.52
C ALA A 782 36.27 -16.97 17.70
N MET A 783 37.60 -17.12 17.76
CA MET A 783 38.27 -17.80 18.88
C MET A 783 38.19 -17.04 20.20
N THR A 784 37.84 -15.76 20.15
CA THR A 784 37.66 -14.89 21.31
C THR A 784 36.52 -13.91 21.06
N THR A 785 35.90 -13.43 22.12
CA THR A 785 34.86 -12.39 22.10
C THR A 785 35.39 -11.04 22.55
N GLU A 786 36.68 -10.93 22.90
CA GLU A 786 37.31 -9.68 23.30
C GLU A 786 37.27 -8.64 22.16
N PRO A 787 36.81 -7.40 22.39
CA PRO A 787 36.68 -6.40 21.33
C PRO A 787 38.00 -5.99 20.66
N LEU A 788 39.11 -6.10 21.39
CA LEU A 788 40.44 -5.75 20.90
C LEU A 788 40.94 -6.82 19.92
N MET A 789 41.23 -6.41 18.69
CA MET A 789 41.74 -7.28 17.62
C MET A 789 43.20 -6.96 17.35
N LYS A 790 44.09 -7.95 17.27
CA LYS A 790 45.50 -7.75 16.92
C LYS A 790 45.78 -8.23 15.51
N LEU A 791 45.79 -7.32 14.54
CA LEU A 791 45.94 -7.63 13.12
C LEU A 791 47.39 -7.50 12.66
N VAL A 792 47.83 -8.38 11.78
CA VAL A 792 49.00 -8.15 10.91
C VAL A 792 48.51 -7.91 9.50
N VAL A 793 48.82 -6.72 8.96
CA VAL A 793 48.36 -6.26 7.65
C VAL A 793 49.52 -5.88 6.73
N TRP A 794 49.38 -6.21 5.45
CA TRP A 794 50.22 -5.77 4.35
C TRP A 794 49.55 -4.60 3.62
N ASP A 795 50.26 -3.48 3.47
CA ASP A 795 49.75 -2.26 2.84
C ASP A 795 50.10 -2.11 1.35
N GLY A 796 50.77 -3.11 0.77
CA GLY A 796 51.35 -3.05 -0.57
C GLY A 796 52.88 -2.94 -0.57
N GLN A 797 53.49 -2.50 0.54
CA GLN A 797 54.94 -2.29 0.66
C GLN A 797 55.56 -2.96 1.88
N LYS A 798 54.86 -2.99 3.02
CA LYS A 798 55.36 -3.55 4.28
C LYS A 798 54.24 -4.16 5.12
N TYR A 799 54.64 -5.01 6.06
CA TYR A 799 53.76 -5.48 7.12
C TYR A 799 53.73 -4.48 8.29
N SER A 800 52.57 -4.33 8.90
CA SER A 800 52.37 -3.59 10.15
C SER A 800 51.37 -4.28 11.04
N GLU A 801 51.47 -4.01 12.34
CA GLU A 801 50.54 -4.51 13.34
C GLU A 801 49.56 -3.40 13.72
N LEU A 802 48.26 -3.70 13.71
CA LEU A 802 47.19 -2.77 14.05
C LEU A 802 46.30 -3.37 15.13
N THR A 803 45.83 -2.55 16.07
CA THR A 803 45.04 -3.01 17.23
C THR A 803 43.68 -2.31 17.35
N PRO A 804 42.77 -2.43 16.36
CA PRO A 804 41.45 -1.85 16.47
C PRO A 804 40.63 -2.52 17.58
N SER A 805 39.80 -1.74 18.26
CA SER A 805 38.79 -2.24 19.20
C SER A 805 37.42 -2.08 18.57
N VAL A 806 36.69 -3.17 18.36
CA VAL A 806 35.36 -3.15 17.75
C VAL A 806 34.46 -4.20 18.37
N ASP A 807 33.24 -3.80 18.71
CA ASP A 807 32.25 -4.71 19.26
C ASP A 807 31.90 -5.83 18.27
N ASP A 808 31.73 -7.04 18.80
CA ASP A 808 31.54 -8.29 18.04
C ASP A 808 32.64 -8.60 16.99
N ARG A 809 33.76 -7.87 17.03
CA ARG A 809 34.94 -8.06 16.17
C ARG A 809 34.61 -7.95 14.67
N ARG A 810 33.61 -7.14 14.27
CA ARG A 810 33.17 -6.95 12.87
C ARG A 810 33.40 -5.51 12.39
N PHE A 811 34.08 -5.33 11.26
CA PHE A 811 34.35 -3.99 10.70
C PHE A 811 33.21 -3.37 9.87
N GLY A 812 32.20 -4.16 9.50
CA GLY A 812 31.05 -3.68 8.73
C GLY A 812 31.39 -3.25 7.29
N VAL A 813 32.29 -3.97 6.62
CA VAL A 813 32.72 -3.73 5.23
C VAL A 813 32.87 -5.04 4.47
N ASP A 814 32.82 -5.00 3.12
CA ASP A 814 33.15 -6.16 2.30
C ASP A 814 34.63 -6.56 2.41
N MET A 815 34.85 -7.87 2.55
CA MET A 815 36.16 -8.51 2.69
C MET A 815 36.12 -9.89 2.01
N GLY A 816 37.26 -10.37 1.54
CA GLY A 816 37.33 -11.73 1.02
C GLY A 816 38.73 -12.21 0.71
N ASP A 817 38.82 -13.41 0.14
CA ASP A 817 40.10 -14.04 -0.17
C ASP A 817 40.99 -13.15 -1.04
N TYR A 818 42.26 -13.07 -0.66
CA TYR A 818 43.34 -12.56 -1.49
C TYR A 818 44.22 -13.73 -1.92
N ILE A 819 44.48 -13.82 -3.23
CA ILE A 819 45.49 -14.70 -3.81
C ILE A 819 46.34 -13.83 -4.72
N ALA A 820 47.67 -13.84 -4.51
CA ALA A 820 48.57 -13.12 -5.38
C ALA A 820 48.43 -13.64 -6.82
N SER A 821 48.21 -12.75 -7.78
CA SER A 821 48.20 -13.12 -9.19
C SER A 821 49.59 -13.65 -9.57
N THR A 822 49.68 -14.91 -9.99
CA THR A 822 50.87 -15.43 -10.67
C THR A 822 51.09 -14.58 -11.93
N GLN A 823 52.16 -13.80 -11.95
CA GLN A 823 52.73 -13.29 -13.19
C GLN A 823 53.44 -14.42 -13.93
#